data_AF-A0A936K1Y2-F1
#
_entry.id   AF-A0A936K1Y2-F1
#
_cell.length_a   1.000
_cell.length_b   1.000
_cell.length_c   1.000
_cell.angle_alpha   90.00
_cell.angle_beta   90.00
_cell.angle_gamma   90.00
#
_symmetry.space_group_name_H-M   'P 1'
#
loop_
_entity.id
_entity.type
_entity.pdbx_description
1 polymer ?
#
loop_
_entity_poly.entity_id
_entity_poly.type
_entity_poly.pdbx_seq_one_letter_code
_entity_poly.pdbx_strand_id
1 'polypeptide(L)'
;MSTASWQARVAAFVVRRRVKPALADMADIARVRKAFSHPLPTPRGVRFSDDTVGGVRGEWVEADGGPARSATLLYLHGGGFVGCSPRTHRPITAALALQGLRVFAPDYRLAPEHPFPAAPQDVQAVYRALRVEVGAGRLVVAGDSAGGNLALGLMLALKDAGETLPAAAVLFSPATDLTGGSASLELNADHDAMFDGRQLVHLAEAYLNGADPAQPLASPLLGDLRGLPPLLIHVGQSEALRDDSLRLARKAREAGVTVELQVFAVVPHVWQTLYQLPEARRSVTAAARFLRQAEPRSEPEIVDVLIIGAGLSGIGAAVHLQRECPGKHFALLEARPVLGGTWDLFRYPGVRSDSDMYTLGYRFKPWLGAKAIADGPAILRYIADTAAEHGIEPLIRYRQRVISADWSPADARWAVQVERELDGGQSPERLTLHARFLLSCGGYYSYAQGHRPPFKDEAQFGGTLVHPQFWPEQLDHAGKRVVVIGSGATAVTLVPEMAKTAAHVTMLQRSPSYVVERPSVDAIAEWLKRWLPARWAYALVRLKNVVLQQYYYRMARQYPEQAKARLVGLVQQALGPQFDVRRHFTPAYKPWDQRVCLVPDGDLFRSLREGRASVVTDQIDAFTPGGIRLQSGQELPADIIVTATGLQMNVLSNVGLSIAGVPIDLSQALVYKGMMFGGVPNLASTFGYTNASWTLKADLTAAYVCRLLNHMDRHGQAVCTPTVDPAVAPQPFLTFTSGYVQRAIAMLPKQGDRKPWKLYQNYLLDLLTLRLGRVDDGVMAFAPAQPATPAALPSTAAPR
;
A
#
# COMPACT_ATOMS: atom_id res chain seq x y z
N MET A 1 9.93 -11.93 -6.23
CA MET A 1 10.41 -11.82 -7.62
C MET A 1 9.21 -11.95 -8.55
N SER A 2 8.96 -10.95 -9.40
CA SER A 2 7.88 -11.01 -10.40
C SER A 2 8.17 -12.14 -11.38
N THR A 3 7.23 -13.06 -11.60
CA THR A 3 7.35 -14.08 -12.64
C THR A 3 7.31 -13.42 -14.03
N ALA A 4 8.28 -13.74 -14.89
CA ALA A 4 8.32 -13.24 -16.26
C ALA A 4 7.14 -13.77 -17.10
N SER A 5 6.54 -12.91 -17.93
CA SER A 5 5.45 -13.27 -18.82
C SER A 5 5.92 -14.24 -19.91
N TRP A 6 4.98 -15.00 -20.49
CA TRP A 6 5.30 -15.85 -21.63
C TRP A 6 5.70 -14.99 -22.85
N GLN A 7 5.13 -13.78 -23.00
CA GLN A 7 5.49 -12.85 -24.06
C GLN A 7 6.96 -12.44 -23.99
N ALA A 8 7.46 -12.12 -22.78
CA ALA A 8 8.85 -11.75 -22.57
C ALA A 8 9.81 -12.91 -22.88
N ARG A 9 9.45 -14.14 -22.51
CA ARG A 9 10.21 -15.35 -22.88
C ARG A 9 10.29 -15.55 -24.39
N VAL A 10 9.16 -15.38 -25.09
CA VAL A 10 9.10 -15.47 -26.56
C VAL A 10 9.93 -14.35 -27.20
N ALA A 11 9.80 -13.11 -26.72
CA ALA A 11 10.58 -11.99 -27.23
C ALA A 11 12.08 -12.21 -27.04
N ALA A 12 12.53 -12.63 -25.85
CA ALA A 12 13.92 -12.97 -25.59
C ALA A 12 14.42 -14.09 -26.53
N PHE A 13 13.61 -15.13 -26.76
CA PHE A 13 13.94 -16.18 -27.72
C PHE A 13 14.07 -15.66 -29.16
N VAL A 14 13.13 -14.82 -29.61
CA VAL A 14 13.16 -14.24 -30.96
C VAL A 14 14.38 -13.34 -31.15
N VAL A 15 14.67 -12.46 -30.19
CA VAL A 15 15.85 -11.59 -30.20
C VAL A 15 17.13 -12.44 -30.23
N ARG A 16 17.22 -13.51 -29.43
CA ARG A 16 18.34 -14.46 -29.47
C ARG A 16 18.54 -15.14 -30.81
N ARG A 17 17.46 -15.47 -31.51
CA ARG A 17 17.55 -16.18 -32.80
C ARG A 17 17.79 -15.24 -33.98
N ARG A 18 17.35 -13.98 -33.91
CA ARG A 18 17.33 -13.05 -35.05
C ARG A 18 18.36 -11.93 -34.95
N VAL A 19 18.57 -11.38 -33.75
CA VAL A 19 19.42 -10.20 -33.52
C VAL A 19 20.83 -10.62 -33.08
N LYS A 20 20.93 -11.54 -32.11
CA LYS A 20 22.24 -11.98 -31.58
C LYS A 20 23.23 -12.48 -32.64
N PRO A 21 22.84 -13.29 -33.65
CA PRO A 21 23.75 -13.68 -34.72
C PRO A 21 24.19 -12.51 -35.61
N ALA A 22 23.35 -11.50 -35.78
CA ALA A 22 23.70 -10.31 -36.54
C ALA A 22 24.74 -9.45 -35.81
N LEU A 23 24.75 -9.50 -34.47
CA LEU A 23 25.69 -8.81 -33.58
C LEU A 23 26.85 -9.70 -33.09
N ALA A 24 27.08 -10.86 -33.73
CA ALA A 24 28.12 -11.80 -33.31
C ALA A 24 29.55 -11.29 -33.57
N ASP A 25 29.72 -10.41 -34.55
CA ASP A 25 30.97 -9.71 -34.86
C ASP A 25 30.69 -8.21 -34.77
N MET A 26 31.05 -7.61 -33.64
CA MET A 26 30.82 -6.18 -33.39
C MET A 26 31.94 -5.29 -33.91
N ALA A 27 33.02 -5.85 -34.47
CA ALA A 27 34.03 -5.06 -35.16
C ALA A 27 33.52 -4.55 -36.53
N ASP A 28 32.59 -5.29 -37.16
CA ASP A 28 31.87 -4.83 -38.37
C ASP A 28 30.73 -3.87 -38.00
N ILE A 29 31.08 -2.58 -37.89
CA ILE A 29 30.13 -1.51 -37.54
C ILE A 29 28.98 -1.40 -38.56
N ALA A 30 29.22 -1.66 -39.84
CA ALA A 30 28.18 -1.59 -40.86
C ALA A 30 27.11 -2.66 -40.63
N ARG A 31 27.53 -3.88 -40.25
CA ARG A 31 26.64 -4.96 -39.86
C ARG A 31 25.88 -4.66 -38.57
N VAL A 32 26.54 -4.08 -37.56
CA VAL A 32 25.90 -3.63 -36.31
C VAL A 32 24.79 -2.60 -36.59
N ARG A 33 25.09 -1.55 -37.39
CA ARG A 33 24.11 -0.54 -37.80
C ARG A 33 22.92 -1.16 -38.53
N LYS A 34 23.17 -2.10 -39.43
CA LYS A 34 22.11 -2.81 -40.16
C LYS A 34 21.20 -3.58 -39.21
N ALA A 35 21.76 -4.25 -38.19
CA ALA A 35 20.97 -4.99 -37.19
C ALA A 35 20.02 -4.08 -36.40
N PHE A 36 20.41 -2.83 -36.13
CA PHE A 36 19.58 -1.85 -35.42
C PHE A 36 18.60 -1.06 -36.31
N SER A 37 18.72 -1.16 -37.64
CA SER A 37 17.91 -0.36 -38.59
C SER A 37 16.45 -0.82 -38.75
N HIS A 38 16.07 -1.96 -38.16
CA HIS A 38 14.73 -2.52 -38.33
C HIS A 38 13.68 -1.73 -37.53
N PRO A 39 12.61 -1.23 -38.19
CA PRO A 39 11.59 -0.45 -37.51
C PRO A 39 10.80 -1.32 -36.54
N LEU A 40 10.55 -0.78 -35.35
CA LEU A 40 9.73 -1.41 -34.32
C LEU A 40 8.35 -0.74 -34.24
N PRO A 41 7.30 -1.48 -33.85
CA PRO A 41 5.96 -0.92 -33.70
C PRO A 41 5.94 0.26 -32.72
N THR A 42 5.56 1.43 -33.23
CA THR A 42 5.46 2.65 -32.42
C THR A 42 4.03 2.85 -31.93
N PRO A 43 3.80 3.16 -30.65
CA PRO A 43 2.49 3.55 -30.13
C PRO A 43 1.86 4.70 -30.93
N ARG A 44 0.54 4.64 -31.13
CA ARG A 44 -0.24 5.74 -31.75
C ARG A 44 -0.62 6.78 -30.71
N GLY A 45 -1.06 7.97 -31.16
CA GLY A 45 -1.51 9.06 -30.29
C GLY A 45 -0.41 10.04 -29.89
N VAL A 46 0.67 10.11 -30.68
CA VAL A 46 1.76 11.07 -30.51
C VAL A 46 2.10 11.73 -31.84
N ARG A 47 2.54 12.98 -31.77
CA ARG A 47 3.12 13.76 -32.86
C ARG A 47 4.64 13.77 -32.74
N PHE A 48 5.29 13.59 -33.88
CA PHE A 48 6.73 13.73 -34.05
C PHE A 48 7.04 14.97 -34.88
N SER A 49 7.97 15.80 -34.45
CA SER A 49 8.44 16.96 -35.22
C SER A 49 9.96 17.10 -35.13
N ASP A 50 10.60 17.21 -36.29
CA ASP A 50 12.04 17.44 -36.40
C ASP A 50 12.39 18.87 -35.93
N ASP A 51 13.48 19.02 -35.18
CA ASP A 51 13.97 20.31 -34.69
C ASP A 51 15.50 20.29 -34.50
N THR A 52 16.11 21.44 -34.26
CA THR A 52 17.55 21.58 -33.94
C THR A 52 17.73 22.34 -32.64
N VAL A 53 18.17 21.64 -31.60
CA VAL A 53 18.35 22.20 -30.25
C VAL A 53 19.82 22.15 -29.89
N GLY A 54 20.40 23.29 -29.47
CA GLY A 54 21.82 23.38 -29.15
C GLY A 54 22.75 23.07 -30.33
N GLY A 55 22.28 23.28 -31.57
CA GLY A 55 23.02 22.96 -32.79
C GLY A 55 22.95 21.49 -33.24
N VAL A 56 22.20 20.65 -32.52
CA VAL A 56 22.07 19.22 -32.81
C VAL A 56 20.66 18.93 -33.30
N ARG A 57 20.54 18.25 -34.44
CA ARG A 57 19.24 17.80 -34.97
C ARG A 57 18.61 16.78 -34.03
N GLY A 58 17.29 16.71 -33.99
CA GLY A 58 16.57 15.74 -33.17
C GLY A 58 15.08 15.74 -33.47
N GLU A 59 14.34 15.01 -32.65
CA GLU A 59 12.90 14.84 -32.78
C GLU A 59 12.20 15.16 -31.45
N TRP A 60 11.23 16.06 -31.51
CA TRP A 60 10.24 16.25 -30.43
C TRP A 60 9.15 15.19 -30.53
N VAL A 61 8.73 14.66 -29.39
CA VAL A 61 7.65 13.69 -29.26
C VAL A 61 6.65 14.16 -28.21
N GLU A 62 5.40 14.33 -28.64
CA GLU A 62 4.32 14.93 -27.83
C GLU A 62 3.02 14.14 -28.02
N ALA A 63 2.21 13.97 -26.97
CA ALA A 63 0.92 13.28 -27.08
C ALA A 63 -0.16 14.15 -27.75
N ASP A 64 -1.03 13.52 -28.57
CA ASP A 64 -2.15 14.19 -29.23
C ASP A 64 -3.19 14.66 -28.18
N GLY A 65 -3.47 15.97 -28.15
CA GLY A 65 -4.42 16.57 -27.20
C GLY A 65 -3.92 16.68 -25.74
N GLY A 66 -2.61 16.67 -25.52
CA GLY A 66 -1.99 16.54 -24.20
C GLY A 66 -2.31 17.66 -23.18
N PRO A 67 -2.31 17.34 -21.87
CA PRO A 67 -2.56 18.27 -20.76
C PRO A 67 -1.44 19.33 -20.62
N ALA A 68 -1.72 20.37 -19.83
CA ALA A 68 -0.78 21.46 -19.55
C ALA A 68 0.54 20.95 -18.90
N ARG A 69 1.63 21.02 -19.69
CA ARG A 69 3.06 21.09 -19.30
C ARG A 69 3.50 20.26 -18.06
N SER A 70 3.77 18.98 -18.27
CA SER A 70 4.55 18.14 -17.34
C SER A 70 5.92 17.81 -17.95
N ALA A 71 7.00 18.19 -17.25
CA ALA A 71 8.44 17.90 -17.49
C ALA A 71 8.94 17.64 -18.93
N THR A 72 9.92 18.42 -19.37
CA THR A 72 10.68 18.11 -20.59
C THR A 72 11.69 17.01 -20.30
N LEU A 73 11.69 15.96 -21.11
CA LEU A 73 12.63 14.85 -21.05
C LEU A 73 13.63 14.94 -22.21
N LEU A 74 14.92 15.02 -21.89
CA LEU A 74 15.99 14.71 -22.83
C LEU A 74 16.21 13.19 -22.84
N TYR A 75 15.83 12.51 -23.93
CA TYR A 75 16.00 11.08 -24.09
C TYR A 75 17.20 10.77 -24.99
N LEU A 76 18.17 10.02 -24.47
CA LEU A 76 19.39 9.63 -25.18
C LEU A 76 19.30 8.17 -25.60
N HIS A 77 19.30 7.92 -26.92
CA HIS A 77 19.18 6.57 -27.45
C HIS A 77 20.42 5.71 -27.24
N GLY A 78 20.27 4.40 -27.17
CA GLY A 78 21.36 3.42 -27.17
C GLY A 78 21.93 3.17 -28.57
N GLY A 79 22.48 1.97 -28.80
CA GLY A 79 23.12 1.60 -30.07
C GLY A 79 24.64 1.49 -30.04
N GLY A 80 25.23 1.39 -28.83
CA GLY A 80 26.66 1.17 -28.65
C GLY A 80 27.55 2.31 -29.15
N PHE A 81 27.03 3.55 -29.15
CA PHE A 81 27.68 4.76 -29.67
C PHE A 81 27.94 4.78 -31.20
N VAL A 82 27.58 3.71 -31.90
CA VAL A 82 27.87 3.55 -33.34
C VAL A 82 26.64 3.48 -34.21
N GLY A 83 25.45 3.27 -33.65
CA GLY A 83 24.20 3.12 -34.40
C GLY A 83 22.98 3.66 -33.66
N CYS A 84 21.81 3.39 -34.24
CA CYS A 84 20.51 3.96 -33.85
C CYS A 84 20.38 5.46 -34.17
N SER A 85 19.20 6.00 -33.86
CA SER A 85 18.81 7.40 -34.07
C SER A 85 17.51 7.69 -33.31
N PRO A 86 17.06 8.95 -33.19
CA PRO A 86 15.74 9.28 -32.65
C PRO A 86 14.60 8.46 -33.27
N ARG A 87 14.67 8.21 -34.59
CA ARG A 87 13.65 7.46 -35.33
C ARG A 87 13.57 5.98 -34.91
N THR A 88 14.70 5.33 -34.65
CA THR A 88 14.72 3.94 -34.16
C THR A 88 14.15 3.79 -32.75
N HIS A 89 14.19 4.87 -31.95
CA HIS A 89 13.74 4.88 -30.55
C HIS A 89 12.32 5.45 -30.36
N ARG A 90 11.61 5.75 -31.46
CA ARG A 90 10.20 6.16 -31.43
C ARG A 90 9.29 5.30 -30.54
N PRO A 91 9.41 3.95 -30.47
CA PRO A 91 8.57 3.16 -29.59
C PRO A 91 8.65 3.55 -28.11
N ILE A 92 9.85 3.79 -27.58
CA ILE A 92 10.04 4.15 -26.17
C ILE A 92 9.76 5.64 -25.92
N THR A 93 10.18 6.53 -26.82
CA THR A 93 9.94 7.97 -26.67
C THR A 93 8.45 8.30 -26.81
N ALA A 94 7.72 7.64 -27.71
CA ALA A 94 6.26 7.74 -27.80
C ALA A 94 5.59 7.20 -26.53
N ALA A 95 6.05 6.05 -26.02
CA ALA A 95 5.50 5.48 -24.80
C ALA A 95 5.69 6.40 -23.59
N LEU A 96 6.85 7.06 -23.48
CA LEU A 96 7.11 8.07 -22.44
C LEU A 96 6.27 9.34 -22.66
N ALA A 97 6.09 9.78 -23.90
CA ALA A 97 5.25 10.93 -24.22
C ALA A 97 3.77 10.71 -23.88
N LEU A 98 3.24 9.50 -24.15
CA LEU A 98 1.90 9.09 -23.73
C LEU A 98 1.72 9.02 -22.21
N GLN A 99 2.81 9.02 -21.44
CA GLN A 99 2.79 9.15 -19.98
C GLN A 99 2.90 10.62 -19.51
N GLY A 100 2.72 11.57 -20.43
CA GLY A 100 2.71 13.01 -20.13
C GLY A 100 4.09 13.64 -20.04
N LEU A 101 5.10 13.12 -20.73
CA LEU A 101 6.40 13.81 -20.86
C LEU A 101 6.48 14.51 -22.21
N ARG A 102 7.08 15.70 -22.27
CA ARG A 102 7.48 16.31 -23.55
C ARG A 102 8.89 15.84 -23.86
N VAL A 103 9.07 14.97 -24.86
CA VAL A 103 10.36 14.30 -25.07
C VAL A 103 11.11 14.93 -26.22
N PHE A 104 12.39 15.26 -26.02
CA PHE A 104 13.33 15.58 -27.08
C PHE A 104 14.38 14.47 -27.18
N ALA A 105 14.55 13.91 -28.37
CA ALA A 105 15.58 12.91 -28.66
C ALA A 105 16.57 13.47 -29.69
N PRO A 106 17.83 13.75 -29.32
CA PRO A 106 18.83 14.26 -30.26
C PRO A 106 19.40 13.15 -31.14
N ASP A 107 19.70 13.50 -32.38
CA ASP A 107 20.49 12.73 -33.35
C ASP A 107 21.97 13.09 -33.16
N TYR A 108 22.51 12.71 -32.01
CA TYR A 108 23.89 13.03 -31.62
C TYR A 108 24.88 12.27 -32.51
N ARG A 109 26.08 12.84 -32.70
CA ARG A 109 27.10 12.27 -33.57
C ARG A 109 27.59 10.91 -33.08
N LEU A 110 27.76 9.96 -34.00
CA LEU A 110 28.12 8.56 -33.72
C LEU A 110 29.53 8.22 -34.21
N ALA A 111 30.15 7.25 -33.55
CA ALA A 111 31.40 6.63 -33.98
C ALA A 111 31.16 5.63 -35.14
N PRO A 112 32.18 5.35 -35.96
CA PRO A 112 33.56 5.85 -35.90
C PRO A 112 33.77 7.22 -36.54
N GLU A 113 32.80 7.77 -37.27
CA GLU A 113 32.95 9.06 -37.99
C GLU A 113 33.17 10.23 -37.02
N HIS A 114 32.55 10.13 -35.84
CA HIS A 114 32.67 11.10 -34.77
C HIS A 114 32.91 10.38 -33.43
N PRO A 115 34.15 9.98 -33.14
CA PRO A 115 34.48 9.28 -31.92
C PRO A 115 34.34 10.20 -30.69
N PHE A 116 34.48 9.60 -29.50
CA PHE A 116 34.54 10.30 -28.23
C PHE A 116 35.53 11.49 -28.29
N PRO A 117 35.17 12.68 -27.78
CA PRO A 117 33.97 13.01 -26.99
C PRO A 117 32.83 13.68 -27.79
N ALA A 118 32.68 13.42 -29.10
CA ALA A 118 31.66 14.11 -29.91
C ALA A 118 30.22 13.95 -29.37
N ALA A 119 29.79 12.73 -29.06
CA ALA A 119 28.46 12.49 -28.49
C ALA A 119 28.25 13.20 -27.13
N PRO A 120 29.17 13.11 -26.14
CA PRO A 120 29.08 13.89 -24.90
C PRO A 120 28.97 15.41 -25.12
N GLN A 121 29.68 15.96 -26.11
CA GLN A 121 29.60 17.40 -26.43
C GLN A 121 28.23 17.78 -26.97
N ASP A 122 27.67 16.99 -27.89
CA ASP A 122 26.35 17.20 -28.46
C ASP A 122 25.26 17.15 -27.38
N VAL A 123 25.32 16.15 -26.50
CA VAL A 123 24.37 15.98 -25.40
C VAL A 123 24.43 17.16 -24.41
N GLN A 124 25.63 17.65 -24.07
CA GLN A 124 25.78 18.84 -23.23
C GLN A 124 25.23 20.10 -23.91
N ALA A 125 25.48 20.29 -25.20
CA ALA A 125 24.95 21.43 -25.96
C ALA A 125 23.42 21.43 -26.00
N VAL A 126 22.82 20.27 -26.28
CA VAL A 126 21.36 20.06 -26.25
C VAL A 126 20.80 20.34 -24.86
N TYR A 127 21.38 19.78 -23.80
CA TYR A 127 20.90 19.98 -22.43
C TYR A 127 20.93 21.47 -22.04
N ARG A 128 22.03 22.18 -22.32
CA ARG A 128 22.15 23.61 -22.03
C ARG A 128 21.11 24.44 -22.80
N ALA A 129 20.86 24.12 -24.07
CA ALA A 129 19.85 24.80 -24.88
C ALA A 129 18.42 24.49 -24.39
N LEU A 130 18.10 23.23 -24.09
CA LEU A 130 16.81 22.83 -23.51
C LEU A 130 16.57 23.50 -22.17
N ARG A 131 17.60 23.64 -21.32
CA ARG A 131 17.49 24.34 -20.03
C ARG A 131 17.04 25.79 -20.22
N VAL A 132 17.54 26.47 -21.24
CA VAL A 132 17.12 27.84 -21.58
C VAL A 132 15.68 27.87 -22.13
N GLU A 133 15.33 26.95 -23.04
CA GLU A 133 13.98 26.87 -23.63
C GLU A 133 12.91 26.55 -22.57
N VAL A 134 13.23 25.64 -21.66
CA VAL A 134 12.31 25.17 -20.62
C VAL A 134 12.15 26.24 -19.51
N GLY A 135 13.14 27.11 -19.32
CA GLY A 135 13.08 28.23 -18.36
C GLY A 135 12.86 27.73 -16.93
N ALA A 136 11.77 28.18 -16.29
CA ALA A 136 11.35 27.71 -14.97
C ALA A 136 10.70 26.29 -14.99
N GLY A 137 10.52 25.69 -16.16
CA GLY A 137 10.03 24.32 -16.31
C GLY A 137 11.05 23.26 -15.87
N ARG A 138 10.60 22.02 -15.73
CA ARG A 138 11.44 20.91 -15.25
C ARG A 138 12.10 20.16 -16.41
N LEU A 139 13.42 20.02 -16.35
CA LEU A 139 14.21 19.19 -17.27
C LEU A 139 14.69 17.92 -16.56
N VAL A 140 14.40 16.77 -17.17
CA VAL A 140 14.84 15.44 -16.73
C VAL A 140 15.57 14.73 -17.85
N VAL A 141 16.36 13.71 -17.52
CA VAL A 141 17.15 12.96 -18.50
C VAL A 141 16.80 11.47 -18.42
N ALA A 142 16.79 10.78 -19.55
CA ALA A 142 16.78 9.33 -19.56
C ALA A 142 17.62 8.82 -20.72
N GLY A 143 18.12 7.59 -20.60
CA GLY A 143 18.77 6.94 -21.72
C GLY A 143 18.94 5.44 -21.51
N ASP A 144 19.10 4.74 -22.62
CA ASP A 144 19.30 3.29 -22.62
C ASP A 144 20.70 2.91 -23.10
N SER A 145 21.30 1.90 -22.49
CA SER A 145 22.61 1.36 -22.90
C SER A 145 23.68 2.45 -23.04
N ALA A 146 24.19 2.71 -24.25
CA ALA A 146 25.10 3.82 -24.54
C ALA A 146 24.50 5.21 -24.24
N GLY A 147 23.20 5.42 -24.46
CA GLY A 147 22.51 6.64 -24.04
C GLY A 147 22.42 6.78 -22.53
N GLY A 148 22.34 5.66 -21.80
CA GLY A 148 22.43 5.64 -20.33
C GLY A 148 23.83 6.05 -19.83
N ASN A 149 24.89 5.68 -20.56
CA ASN A 149 26.25 6.19 -20.34
C ASN A 149 26.29 7.72 -20.53
N LEU A 150 25.82 8.20 -21.68
CA LEU A 150 25.81 9.64 -22.01
C LEU A 150 24.99 10.46 -21.00
N ALA A 151 23.87 9.92 -20.51
CA ALA A 151 23.05 10.56 -19.48
C ALA A 151 23.83 10.73 -18.17
N LEU A 152 24.56 9.70 -17.75
CA LEU A 152 25.37 9.77 -16.53
C LEU A 152 26.61 10.67 -16.72
N GLY A 153 27.28 10.57 -17.86
CA GLY A 153 28.40 11.45 -18.24
C GLY A 153 28.00 12.93 -18.33
N LEU A 154 26.80 13.23 -18.84
CA LEU A 154 26.21 14.58 -18.83
C LEU A 154 26.10 15.10 -17.40
N MET A 155 25.52 14.32 -16.48
CA MET A 155 25.34 14.77 -15.09
C MET A 155 26.68 14.98 -14.37
N LEU A 156 27.69 14.14 -14.64
CA LEU A 156 29.05 14.36 -14.12
C LEU A 156 29.66 15.65 -14.68
N ALA A 157 29.61 15.86 -16.00
CA ALA A 157 30.16 17.05 -16.64
C ALA A 157 29.49 18.35 -16.14
N LEU A 158 28.16 18.34 -15.98
CA LEU A 158 27.43 19.48 -15.42
C LEU A 158 27.81 19.72 -13.95
N LYS A 159 27.94 18.66 -13.16
CA LYS A 159 28.33 18.76 -11.75
C LYS A 159 29.72 19.37 -11.61
N ASP A 160 30.68 18.86 -12.37
CA ASP A 160 32.07 19.32 -12.34
C ASP A 160 32.19 20.78 -12.83
N ALA A 161 31.29 21.21 -13.71
CA ALA A 161 31.16 22.59 -14.16
C ALA A 161 30.35 23.51 -13.20
N GLY A 162 29.82 22.99 -12.08
CA GLY A 162 28.97 23.74 -11.16
C GLY A 162 27.63 24.17 -11.76
N GLU A 163 27.16 23.49 -12.79
CA GLU A 163 25.91 23.79 -13.49
C GLU A 163 24.69 23.07 -12.88
N THR A 164 23.49 23.61 -13.16
CA THR A 164 22.24 22.98 -12.72
C THR A 164 22.03 21.60 -13.34
N LEU A 165 21.98 20.57 -12.49
CA LEU A 165 21.70 19.18 -12.85
C LEU A 165 20.23 18.94 -13.22
N PRO A 166 19.92 17.88 -14.00
CA PRO A 166 18.54 17.47 -14.22
C PRO A 166 17.86 17.07 -12.90
N ALA A 167 16.54 17.18 -12.83
CA ALA A 167 15.81 16.88 -11.60
C ALA A 167 15.86 15.39 -11.20
N ALA A 168 16.01 14.50 -12.19
CA ALA A 168 16.25 13.07 -12.02
C ALA A 168 16.77 12.46 -13.33
N ALA A 169 17.30 11.24 -13.22
CA ALA A 169 17.63 10.42 -14.37
C ALA A 169 17.06 8.99 -14.30
N VAL A 170 16.62 8.47 -15.45
CA VAL A 170 16.30 7.05 -15.64
C VAL A 170 17.31 6.41 -16.58
N LEU A 171 17.90 5.29 -16.17
CA LEU A 171 18.91 4.56 -16.92
C LEU A 171 18.41 3.14 -17.20
N PHE A 172 18.22 2.80 -18.48
CA PHE A 172 17.82 1.46 -18.91
C PHE A 172 19.05 0.68 -19.37
N SER A 173 19.39 -0.41 -18.69
CA SER A 173 20.54 -1.27 -18.99
C SER A 173 21.83 -0.50 -19.33
N PRO A 174 22.24 0.50 -18.52
CA PRO A 174 23.28 1.46 -18.91
C PRO A 174 24.68 0.82 -18.99
N ALA A 175 25.42 1.16 -20.05
CA ALA A 175 26.81 0.74 -20.24
C ALA A 175 27.75 1.71 -19.51
N THR A 176 27.98 1.52 -18.21
CA THR A 176 28.62 2.57 -17.38
C THR A 176 30.11 2.40 -17.17
N ASP A 177 30.67 1.26 -17.59
CA ASP A 177 32.09 0.92 -17.49
C ASP A 177 32.62 0.37 -18.82
N LEU A 178 33.32 1.21 -19.59
CA LEU A 178 33.95 0.85 -20.86
C LEU A 178 35.33 0.19 -20.68
N THR A 179 35.81 -0.01 -19.44
CA THR A 179 37.04 -0.77 -19.17
C THR A 179 36.83 -2.28 -19.26
N GLY A 180 35.57 -2.74 -19.28
CA GLY A 180 35.23 -4.16 -19.33
C GLY A 180 35.31 -4.90 -17.98
N GLY A 181 35.36 -4.17 -16.86
CA GLY A 181 35.58 -4.76 -15.53
C GLY A 181 34.39 -5.53 -14.90
N SER A 182 33.26 -5.68 -15.59
CA SER A 182 32.05 -6.30 -15.05
C SER A 182 31.94 -7.79 -15.39
N ALA A 183 31.86 -8.65 -14.37
CA ALA A 183 31.81 -10.10 -14.53
C ALA A 183 30.63 -10.60 -15.40
N SER A 184 29.48 -9.92 -15.36
CA SER A 184 28.33 -10.28 -16.20
C SER A 184 28.58 -10.20 -17.71
N LEU A 185 29.59 -9.46 -18.17
CA LEU A 185 29.97 -9.43 -19.59
C LEU A 185 30.35 -10.84 -20.09
N GLU A 186 31.02 -11.62 -19.24
CA GLU A 186 31.39 -13.01 -19.53
C GLU A 186 30.31 -13.99 -19.03
N LEU A 187 29.90 -13.89 -17.76
CA LEU A 187 29.01 -14.86 -17.13
C LEU A 187 27.64 -14.93 -17.81
N ASN A 188 27.15 -13.81 -18.34
CA ASN A 188 25.89 -13.76 -19.06
C ASN A 188 26.06 -13.80 -20.58
N ALA A 189 27.27 -13.99 -21.13
CA ALA A 189 27.51 -13.98 -22.57
C ALA A 189 26.56 -14.92 -23.33
N ASP A 190 26.31 -16.13 -22.81
CA ASP A 190 25.39 -17.10 -23.42
C ASP A 190 23.93 -16.91 -22.98
N HIS A 191 23.70 -16.22 -21.87
CA HIS A 191 22.38 -15.98 -21.28
C HIS A 191 21.71 -14.69 -21.77
N ASP A 192 22.46 -13.72 -22.27
CA ASP A 192 21.92 -12.53 -22.89
C ASP A 192 21.20 -12.90 -24.20
N ALA A 193 20.06 -12.24 -24.43
CA ALA A 193 19.24 -12.48 -25.59
C ALA A 193 19.72 -11.68 -26.82
N MET A 194 20.35 -10.54 -26.64
CA MET A 194 20.65 -9.61 -27.73
C MET A 194 22.07 -9.71 -28.25
N PHE A 195 23.06 -9.86 -27.39
CA PHE A 195 24.46 -9.91 -27.82
C PHE A 195 25.32 -10.76 -26.89
N ASP A 196 26.59 -10.92 -27.26
CA ASP A 196 27.63 -11.48 -26.42
C ASP A 196 28.38 -10.32 -25.75
N GLY A 197 28.42 -10.28 -24.41
CA GLY A 197 29.05 -9.18 -23.68
C GLY A 197 30.54 -9.02 -23.98
N ARG A 198 31.23 -10.10 -24.40
CA ARG A 198 32.64 -10.08 -24.78
C ARG A 198 32.90 -9.27 -26.06
N GLN A 199 31.89 -9.12 -26.91
CA GLN A 199 31.99 -8.37 -28.16
C GLN A 199 31.84 -6.86 -27.97
N LEU A 200 31.36 -6.39 -26.81
CA LEU A 200 31.16 -4.96 -26.55
C LEU A 200 32.48 -4.16 -26.56
N VAL A 201 33.62 -4.82 -26.32
CA VAL A 201 34.94 -4.18 -26.38
C VAL A 201 35.20 -3.52 -27.73
N HIS A 202 34.75 -4.11 -28.84
CA HIS A 202 34.95 -3.55 -30.18
C HIS A 202 34.14 -2.26 -30.41
N LEU A 203 32.94 -2.18 -29.83
CA LEU A 203 32.15 -0.95 -29.86
C LEU A 203 32.79 0.14 -28.99
N ALA A 204 33.33 -0.24 -27.84
CA ALA A 204 34.07 0.67 -26.98
C ALA A 204 35.34 1.19 -27.67
N GLU A 205 36.11 0.33 -28.34
CA GLU A 205 37.30 0.70 -29.11
C GLU A 205 36.96 1.69 -30.24
N ALA A 206 35.93 1.40 -31.04
CA ALA A 206 35.47 2.28 -32.11
C ALA A 206 35.00 3.63 -31.57
N TYR A 207 34.32 3.64 -30.42
CA TYR A 207 33.85 4.86 -29.78
C TYR A 207 35.00 5.70 -29.20
N LEU A 208 35.90 5.07 -28.43
CA LEU A 208 36.98 5.76 -27.73
C LEU A 208 38.06 6.25 -28.68
N ASN A 209 38.34 5.53 -29.77
CA ASN A 209 39.36 5.85 -30.76
C ASN A 209 40.72 6.25 -30.12
N GLY A 210 41.17 5.44 -29.16
CA GLY A 210 42.42 5.66 -28.42
C GLY A 210 42.32 6.57 -27.18
N ALA A 211 41.15 7.11 -26.87
CA ALA A 211 40.91 7.80 -25.60
C ALA A 211 40.93 6.82 -24.42
N ASP A 212 41.34 7.32 -23.24
CA ASP A 212 41.41 6.51 -22.02
C ASP A 212 40.00 5.97 -21.64
N PRO A 213 39.80 4.64 -21.58
CA PRO A 213 38.52 4.05 -21.18
C PRO A 213 38.19 4.32 -19.72
N ALA A 214 39.16 4.61 -18.85
CA ALA A 214 38.94 4.81 -17.43
C ALA A 214 38.47 6.22 -17.06
N GLN A 215 38.53 7.19 -18.00
CA GLN A 215 38.15 8.56 -17.70
C GLN A 215 36.64 8.67 -17.39
N PRO A 216 36.23 9.48 -16.39
CA PRO A 216 34.84 9.53 -15.93
C PRO A 216 33.80 9.91 -17.00
N LEU A 217 34.16 10.67 -18.03
CA LEU A 217 33.22 11.04 -19.09
C LEU A 217 32.95 9.88 -20.07
N ALA A 218 33.88 8.90 -20.16
CA ALA A 218 33.72 7.70 -20.97
C ALA A 218 33.18 6.52 -20.16
N SER A 219 33.64 6.36 -18.91
CA SER A 219 33.16 5.37 -17.94
C SER A 219 32.62 6.06 -16.68
N PRO A 220 31.38 6.61 -16.72
CA PRO A 220 30.82 7.37 -15.61
C PRO A 220 30.69 6.59 -14.30
N LEU A 221 30.70 5.26 -14.33
CA LEU A 221 30.78 4.44 -13.12
C LEU A 221 32.04 4.75 -12.30
N LEU A 222 33.15 5.13 -12.94
CA LEU A 222 34.42 5.41 -12.29
C LEU A 222 34.50 6.84 -11.74
N GLY A 223 33.60 7.74 -12.16
CA GLY A 223 33.52 9.12 -11.65
C GLY A 223 33.04 9.25 -10.20
N ASP A 224 33.12 10.47 -9.67
CA ASP A 224 32.52 10.81 -8.37
C ASP A 224 31.01 10.96 -8.52
N LEU A 225 30.22 10.11 -7.86
CA LEU A 225 28.76 10.11 -7.97
C LEU A 225 28.07 11.00 -6.92
N ARG A 226 28.82 11.59 -5.97
CA ARG A 226 28.24 12.45 -4.94
C ARG A 226 27.58 13.67 -5.58
N GLY A 227 26.42 14.06 -5.04
CA GLY A 227 25.66 15.22 -5.49
C GLY A 227 24.85 15.00 -6.77
N LEU A 228 24.86 13.79 -7.36
CA LEU A 228 23.99 13.46 -8.48
C LEU A 228 22.50 13.43 -8.05
N PRO A 229 21.56 13.72 -8.97
CA PRO A 229 20.13 13.66 -8.69
C PRO A 229 19.65 12.20 -8.52
N PRO A 230 18.41 11.99 -8.02
CA PRO A 230 17.85 10.65 -7.89
C PRO A 230 17.90 9.84 -9.20
N LEU A 231 18.26 8.57 -9.08
CA LEU A 231 18.41 7.63 -10.19
C LEU A 231 17.38 6.49 -10.12
N LEU A 232 16.76 6.18 -11.24
CA LEU A 232 16.07 4.91 -11.46
C LEU A 232 16.88 4.08 -12.45
N ILE A 233 17.22 2.85 -12.07
CA ILE A 233 18.00 1.93 -12.90
C ILE A 233 17.16 0.68 -13.15
N HIS A 234 16.96 0.34 -14.42
CA HIS A 234 16.30 -0.91 -14.82
C HIS A 234 17.28 -1.78 -15.58
N VAL A 235 17.32 -3.06 -15.26
CA VAL A 235 18.17 -4.01 -15.98
C VAL A 235 17.58 -5.42 -15.95
N GLY A 236 17.79 -6.21 -17.00
CA GLY A 236 17.44 -7.63 -17.05
C GLY A 236 18.43 -8.49 -16.26
N GLN A 237 17.90 -9.52 -15.59
CA GLN A 237 18.69 -10.45 -14.78
C GLN A 237 19.73 -11.23 -15.61
N SER A 238 19.43 -11.49 -16.88
CA SER A 238 20.29 -12.25 -17.80
C SER A 238 21.12 -11.38 -18.74
N GLU A 239 21.13 -10.06 -18.52
CA GLU A 239 21.86 -9.14 -19.41
C GLU A 239 23.35 -9.09 -19.10
N ALA A 240 24.16 -8.88 -20.14
CA ALA A 240 25.60 -8.67 -20.02
C ALA A 240 25.95 -7.41 -19.23
N LEU A 241 25.12 -6.36 -19.27
CA LEU A 241 25.28 -5.09 -18.54
C LEU A 241 24.62 -5.09 -17.14
N ARG A 242 24.26 -6.26 -16.63
CA ARG A 242 23.67 -6.39 -15.29
C ARG A 242 24.61 -5.86 -14.21
N ASP A 243 25.86 -6.28 -14.19
CA ASP A 243 26.78 -5.94 -13.11
C ASP A 243 27.21 -4.47 -13.17
N ASP A 244 27.26 -3.84 -14.35
CA ASP A 244 27.38 -2.38 -14.49
C ASP A 244 26.27 -1.68 -13.71
N SER A 245 25.03 -2.09 -13.93
CA SER A 245 23.85 -1.50 -13.29
C SER A 245 23.85 -1.73 -11.77
N LEU A 246 24.25 -2.92 -11.31
CA LEU A 246 24.35 -3.26 -9.90
C LEU A 246 25.48 -2.48 -9.19
N ARG A 247 26.65 -2.38 -9.83
CA ARG A 247 27.81 -1.62 -9.32
C ARG A 247 27.48 -0.13 -9.26
N LEU A 248 26.84 0.42 -10.29
CA LEU A 248 26.37 1.81 -10.30
C LEU A 248 25.42 2.07 -9.13
N ALA A 249 24.39 1.23 -8.98
CA ALA A 249 23.42 1.40 -7.91
C ALA A 249 24.06 1.35 -6.52
N ARG A 250 25.03 0.45 -6.32
CA ARG A 250 25.79 0.35 -5.07
C ARG A 250 26.63 1.62 -4.82
N LYS A 251 27.47 2.00 -5.78
CA LYS A 251 28.38 3.15 -5.65
C LYS A 251 27.61 4.47 -5.47
N ALA A 252 26.49 4.64 -6.18
CA ALA A 252 25.65 5.83 -6.06
C ALA A 252 24.98 5.91 -4.67
N ARG A 253 24.48 4.79 -4.12
CA ARG A 253 23.95 4.75 -2.75
C ARG A 253 25.01 5.04 -1.70
N GLU A 254 26.21 4.48 -1.85
CA GLU A 254 27.36 4.77 -0.98
C GLU A 254 27.76 6.26 -1.04
N ALA A 255 27.58 6.89 -2.20
CA ALA A 255 27.77 8.33 -2.42
C ALA A 255 26.61 9.22 -1.92
N GLY A 256 25.58 8.64 -1.28
CA GLY A 256 24.42 9.38 -0.75
C GLY A 256 23.34 9.73 -1.78
N VAL A 257 23.39 9.14 -2.98
CA VAL A 257 22.38 9.36 -4.04
C VAL A 257 21.18 8.45 -3.82
N THR A 258 19.97 8.98 -3.94
CA THR A 258 18.73 8.18 -3.94
C THR A 258 18.68 7.30 -5.19
N VAL A 259 18.66 5.97 -5.03
CA VAL A 259 18.63 5.02 -6.14
C VAL A 259 17.53 3.99 -6.01
N GLU A 260 16.59 3.99 -6.96
CA GLU A 260 15.65 2.88 -7.20
C GLU A 260 16.27 1.95 -8.26
N LEU A 261 16.46 0.67 -7.92
CA LEU A 261 17.01 -0.34 -8.84
C LEU A 261 15.96 -1.45 -9.02
N GLN A 262 15.58 -1.73 -10.26
CA GLN A 262 14.68 -2.83 -10.58
C GLN A 262 15.35 -3.83 -11.53
N VAL A 263 15.44 -5.09 -11.08
CA VAL A 263 15.96 -6.19 -11.88
C VAL A 263 14.80 -7.01 -12.43
N PHE A 264 14.70 -7.12 -13.76
CA PHE A 264 13.63 -7.81 -14.46
C PHE A 264 14.03 -9.23 -14.81
N ALA A 265 13.17 -10.21 -14.49
CA ALA A 265 13.38 -11.59 -14.88
C ALA A 265 13.05 -11.77 -16.37
N VAL A 266 13.96 -12.40 -17.13
CA VAL A 266 13.77 -12.85 -18.52
C VAL A 266 13.21 -11.77 -19.45
N VAL A 267 14.04 -10.79 -19.78
CA VAL A 267 13.77 -9.74 -20.77
C VAL A 267 14.97 -9.58 -21.71
N PRO A 268 14.78 -9.19 -22.99
CA PRO A 268 15.89 -8.81 -23.84
C PRO A 268 16.48 -7.46 -23.41
N HIS A 269 17.75 -7.20 -23.79
CA HIS A 269 18.41 -5.91 -23.59
C HIS A 269 17.55 -4.76 -24.16
N VAL A 270 17.32 -3.72 -23.36
CA VAL A 270 16.44 -2.56 -23.68
C VAL A 270 15.05 -2.98 -24.19
N TRP A 271 14.39 -3.88 -23.46
CA TRP A 271 13.05 -4.37 -23.78
C TRP A 271 11.96 -3.27 -23.82
N GLN A 272 12.24 -2.08 -23.29
CA GLN A 272 11.31 -0.94 -23.28
C GLN A 272 10.92 -0.48 -24.69
N THR A 273 11.79 -0.71 -25.69
CA THR A 273 11.49 -0.48 -27.12
C THR A 273 10.43 -1.45 -27.65
N LEU A 274 10.21 -2.59 -26.98
CA LEU A 274 9.15 -3.56 -27.27
C LEU A 274 7.92 -3.28 -26.40
N TYR A 275 7.33 -2.08 -26.52
CA TYR A 275 6.23 -1.59 -25.66
C TYR A 275 4.95 -2.45 -25.67
N GLN A 276 4.83 -3.39 -26.59
CA GLN A 276 3.81 -4.44 -26.58
C GLN A 276 3.96 -5.42 -25.40
N LEU A 277 5.15 -5.52 -24.78
CA LEU A 277 5.40 -6.42 -23.65
C LEU A 277 4.84 -5.83 -22.34
N PRO A 278 4.19 -6.65 -21.48
CA PRO A 278 3.77 -6.21 -20.15
C PRO A 278 4.92 -5.63 -19.31
N GLU A 279 6.11 -6.22 -19.40
CA GLU A 279 7.33 -5.79 -18.71
C GLU A 279 7.84 -4.44 -19.23
N ALA A 280 7.72 -4.19 -20.54
CA ALA A 280 8.07 -2.91 -21.14
C ALA A 280 7.13 -1.80 -20.64
N ARG A 281 5.82 -2.06 -20.62
CA ARG A 281 4.83 -1.12 -20.09
C ARG A 281 5.07 -0.80 -18.63
N ARG A 282 5.30 -1.82 -17.79
CA ARG A 282 5.65 -1.64 -16.39
C ARG A 282 6.91 -0.80 -16.20
N SER A 283 7.96 -1.11 -16.97
CA SER A 283 9.23 -0.40 -16.91
C SER A 283 9.07 1.07 -17.31
N VAL A 284 8.38 1.36 -18.42
CA VAL A 284 8.11 2.72 -18.90
C VAL A 284 7.19 3.50 -17.95
N THR A 285 6.13 2.89 -17.42
CA THR A 285 5.24 3.54 -16.45
C THR A 285 5.97 3.88 -15.15
N ALA A 286 6.83 2.98 -14.65
CA ALA A 286 7.66 3.25 -13.48
C ALA A 286 8.65 4.39 -13.74
N ALA A 287 9.30 4.39 -14.91
CA ALA A 287 10.22 5.44 -15.34
C ALA A 287 9.53 6.81 -15.44
N ALA A 288 8.40 6.89 -16.13
CA ALA A 288 7.66 8.13 -16.27
C ALA A 288 7.13 8.64 -14.92
N ARG A 289 6.66 7.74 -14.05
CA ARG A 289 6.27 8.08 -12.67
C ARG A 289 7.46 8.67 -11.91
N PHE A 290 8.62 8.00 -11.94
CA PHE A 290 9.83 8.44 -11.26
C PHE A 290 10.27 9.83 -11.72
N LEU A 291 10.37 10.04 -13.04
CA LEU A 291 10.73 11.32 -13.63
C LEU A 291 9.75 12.44 -13.30
N ARG A 292 8.45 12.12 -13.17
CA ARG A 292 7.44 13.07 -12.74
C ARG A 292 7.45 13.34 -11.24
N GLN A 293 8.03 12.47 -10.43
CA GLN A 293 8.06 12.57 -8.96
C GLN A 293 9.34 13.18 -8.40
N ALA A 294 10.43 13.19 -9.18
CA ALA A 294 11.68 13.79 -8.74
C ALA A 294 11.58 15.32 -8.70
N GLU A 295 11.49 15.83 -7.48
CA GLU A 295 11.54 17.24 -7.09
C GLU A 295 12.58 17.38 -5.98
N PRO A 296 13.45 18.40 -5.98
CA PRO A 296 13.71 19.15 -4.77
C PRO A 296 12.39 19.86 -4.41
N ARG A 297 11.72 19.43 -3.34
CA ARG A 297 10.43 20.01 -2.94
C ARG A 297 10.62 21.42 -2.40
N SER A 298 10.46 22.42 -3.27
CA SER A 298 10.20 23.80 -2.85
C SER A 298 8.71 24.06 -2.62
N GLU A 299 7.81 23.26 -3.20
CA GLU A 299 6.37 23.34 -2.94
C GLU A 299 5.86 22.09 -2.20
N PRO A 300 5.00 22.27 -1.19
CA PRO A 300 4.41 21.15 -0.46
C PRO A 300 3.55 20.28 -1.37
N GLU A 301 3.73 18.97 -1.30
CA GLU A 301 2.86 18.02 -2.01
C GLU A 301 1.41 18.15 -1.52
N ILE A 302 0.50 18.51 -2.43
CA ILE A 302 -0.93 18.65 -2.13
C ILE A 302 -1.70 17.54 -2.84
N VAL A 303 -2.43 16.74 -2.07
CA VAL A 303 -3.39 15.75 -2.58
C VAL A 303 -4.83 16.19 -2.30
N ASP A 304 -5.77 15.77 -3.14
CA ASP A 304 -7.18 16.02 -2.86
C ASP A 304 -7.66 15.18 -1.66
N VAL A 305 -7.23 13.91 -1.60
CA VAL A 305 -7.59 12.99 -0.51
C VAL A 305 -6.35 12.26 0.00
N LEU A 306 -6.11 12.30 1.30
CA LEU A 306 -5.11 11.46 1.95
C LEU A 306 -5.81 10.33 2.73
N ILE A 307 -5.56 9.09 2.31
CA ILE A 307 -6.07 7.88 2.96
C ILE A 307 -5.03 7.38 3.95
N ILE A 308 -5.44 7.11 5.19
CA ILE A 308 -4.55 6.62 6.25
C ILE A 308 -4.86 5.14 6.54
N GLY A 309 -3.94 4.24 6.19
CA GLY A 309 -3.99 2.80 6.42
C GLY A 309 -4.31 1.97 5.17
N ALA A 310 -3.51 0.95 4.87
CA ALA A 310 -3.66 0.01 3.75
C ALA A 310 -4.33 -1.32 4.16
N GLY A 311 -5.24 -1.27 5.13
CA GLY A 311 -6.10 -2.38 5.49
C GLY A 311 -7.32 -2.52 4.57
N LEU A 312 -8.25 -3.40 4.95
CA LEU A 312 -9.51 -3.66 4.24
C LEU A 312 -10.28 -2.35 3.94
N SER A 313 -10.36 -1.42 4.89
CA SER A 313 -11.03 -0.13 4.68
C SER A 313 -10.34 0.77 3.65
N GLY A 314 -9.02 0.91 3.74
CA GLY A 314 -8.26 1.85 2.90
C GLY A 314 -8.16 1.41 1.45
N ILE A 315 -7.96 0.11 1.21
CA ILE A 315 -8.00 -0.45 -0.15
C ILE A 315 -9.40 -0.28 -0.75
N GLY A 316 -10.46 -0.54 0.03
CA GLY A 316 -11.84 -0.30 -0.42
C GLY A 316 -12.09 1.17 -0.78
N ALA A 317 -11.67 2.09 0.09
CA ALA A 317 -11.80 3.53 -0.13
C ALA A 317 -11.05 4.01 -1.38
N ALA A 318 -9.82 3.54 -1.62
CA ALA A 318 -9.04 3.90 -2.80
C ALA A 318 -9.73 3.46 -4.11
N VAL A 319 -10.30 2.25 -4.14
CA VAL A 319 -11.05 1.76 -5.31
C VAL A 319 -12.32 2.58 -5.54
N HIS A 320 -13.03 2.97 -4.48
CA HIS A 320 -14.19 3.86 -4.58
C HIS A 320 -13.79 5.22 -5.15
N LEU A 321 -12.73 5.84 -4.64
CA LEU A 321 -12.24 7.14 -5.14
C LEU A 321 -11.81 7.06 -6.61
N GLN A 322 -11.06 6.02 -7.00
CA GLN A 322 -10.64 5.82 -8.39
C GLN A 322 -11.83 5.70 -9.36
N ARG A 323 -12.93 5.06 -8.93
CA ARG A 323 -14.10 4.80 -9.77
C ARG A 323 -15.10 5.95 -9.79
N GLU A 324 -15.34 6.57 -8.64
CA GLU A 324 -16.42 7.53 -8.43
C GLU A 324 -15.92 8.98 -8.47
N CYS A 325 -14.62 9.20 -8.28
CA CYS A 325 -13.98 10.52 -8.32
C CYS A 325 -12.73 10.50 -9.23
N PRO A 326 -12.83 10.14 -10.52
CA PRO A 326 -11.67 9.88 -11.40
C PRO A 326 -10.75 11.10 -11.63
N GLY A 327 -11.23 12.31 -11.36
CA GLY A 327 -10.43 13.55 -11.43
C GLY A 327 -9.69 13.91 -10.14
N LYS A 328 -9.81 13.11 -9.07
CA LYS A 328 -9.18 13.38 -7.77
C LYS A 328 -7.84 12.67 -7.64
N HIS A 329 -6.84 13.40 -7.19
CA HIS A 329 -5.54 12.86 -6.84
C HIS A 329 -5.53 12.46 -5.36
N PHE A 330 -5.21 11.19 -5.07
CA PHE A 330 -5.11 10.71 -3.70
C PHE A 330 -3.80 9.98 -3.45
N ALA A 331 -3.37 10.00 -2.19
CA ALA A 331 -2.28 9.19 -1.68
C ALA A 331 -2.79 8.29 -0.54
N LEU A 332 -2.20 7.10 -0.41
CA LEU A 332 -2.54 6.16 0.66
C LEU A 332 -1.28 5.84 1.46
N LEU A 333 -1.27 6.17 2.74
CA LEU A 333 -0.13 5.95 3.64
C LEU A 333 -0.34 4.71 4.50
N GLU A 334 0.68 3.86 4.60
CA GLU A 334 0.71 2.70 5.48
C GLU A 334 1.96 2.77 6.34
N ALA A 335 1.78 2.69 7.67
CA ALA A 335 2.90 2.76 8.60
C ALA A 335 3.80 1.53 8.50
N ARG A 336 3.25 0.39 8.10
CA ARG A 336 3.95 -0.89 8.00
C ARG A 336 4.61 -1.07 6.62
N PRO A 337 5.57 -2.00 6.46
CA PRO A 337 6.17 -2.32 5.16
C PRO A 337 5.25 -3.12 4.22
N VAL A 338 4.05 -3.48 4.68
CA VAL A 338 3.13 -4.39 3.99
C VAL A 338 1.68 -3.96 4.20
N LEU A 339 0.82 -4.26 3.22
CA LEU A 339 -0.62 -4.01 3.29
C LEU A 339 -1.34 -5.09 4.13
N GLY A 340 -2.63 -4.86 4.40
CA GLY A 340 -3.52 -5.90 4.94
C GLY A 340 -4.09 -5.60 6.33
N GLY A 341 -3.49 -4.64 7.06
CA GLY A 341 -3.94 -4.22 8.39
C GLY A 341 -4.04 -5.41 9.36
N THR A 342 -5.23 -5.63 9.93
CA THR A 342 -5.54 -6.74 10.85
C THR A 342 -5.03 -8.10 10.37
N TRP A 343 -5.19 -8.38 9.07
CA TRP A 343 -4.98 -9.71 8.50
C TRP A 343 -3.51 -10.05 8.25
N ASP A 344 -2.63 -9.07 8.33
CA ASP A 344 -1.18 -9.29 8.35
C ASP A 344 -0.57 -9.05 9.74
N LEU A 345 -1.18 -8.19 10.58
CA LEU A 345 -0.74 -7.96 11.96
C LEU A 345 -0.86 -9.21 12.83
N PHE A 346 -2.02 -9.86 12.81
CA PHE A 346 -2.26 -11.06 13.62
C PHE A 346 -1.82 -12.31 12.87
N ARG A 347 -0.78 -12.97 13.39
CA ARG A 347 -0.16 -14.16 12.77
C ARG A 347 -0.29 -15.45 13.59
N TYR A 348 -1.08 -15.41 14.66
CA TYR A 348 -1.31 -16.57 15.51
C TYR A 348 -2.11 -17.66 14.77
N PRO A 349 -1.92 -18.95 15.09
CA PRO A 349 -2.54 -20.05 14.37
C PRO A 349 -4.06 -20.00 14.48
N GLY A 350 -4.73 -20.24 13.35
CA GLY A 350 -6.18 -20.24 13.27
C GLY A 350 -6.85 -18.90 12.99
N VAL A 351 -6.10 -17.79 12.98
CA VAL A 351 -6.65 -16.45 12.76
C VAL A 351 -7.65 -16.45 11.61
N ARG A 352 -8.85 -15.91 11.87
CA ARG A 352 -10.01 -15.98 10.96
C ARG A 352 -11.00 -14.86 11.25
N SER A 353 -11.95 -14.68 10.36
CA SER A 353 -13.09 -13.78 10.58
C SER A 353 -14.27 -14.51 11.23
N ASP A 354 -14.92 -13.88 12.21
CA ASP A 354 -16.24 -14.32 12.70
C ASP A 354 -17.40 -13.88 11.76
N SER A 355 -17.09 -13.07 10.75
CA SER A 355 -18.01 -12.62 9.71
C SER A 355 -17.84 -13.45 8.44
N ASP A 356 -18.95 -13.73 7.76
CA ASP A 356 -18.91 -14.39 6.46
C ASP A 356 -18.32 -13.49 5.37
N MET A 357 -17.58 -14.09 4.44
CA MET A 357 -16.95 -13.37 3.33
C MET A 357 -17.93 -12.77 2.32
N TYR A 358 -19.19 -13.18 2.32
CA TYR A 358 -20.19 -12.53 1.46
C TYR A 358 -20.56 -11.13 1.97
N THR A 359 -20.45 -10.89 3.27
CA THR A 359 -20.68 -9.58 3.91
C THR A 359 -19.39 -8.84 4.27
N LEU A 360 -18.29 -9.55 4.52
CA LEU A 360 -16.96 -8.98 4.74
C LEU A 360 -16.24 -8.64 3.43
N GLY A 361 -16.53 -9.34 2.34
CA GLY A 361 -16.02 -8.97 1.01
C GLY A 361 -16.54 -7.61 0.56
N TYR A 362 -15.90 -7.04 -0.45
CA TYR A 362 -16.31 -5.78 -1.04
C TYR A 362 -17.57 -6.01 -1.89
N ARG A 363 -18.42 -4.99 -1.99
CA ARG A 363 -19.56 -5.07 -2.91
C ARG A 363 -19.13 -5.24 -4.37
N PHE A 364 -18.00 -4.65 -4.75
CA PHE A 364 -17.52 -4.64 -6.12
C PHE A 364 -16.59 -5.80 -6.49
N LYS A 365 -16.12 -6.58 -5.52
CA LYS A 365 -15.27 -7.77 -5.74
C LYS A 365 -15.91 -8.97 -5.01
N PRO A 366 -16.69 -9.80 -5.70
CA PRO A 366 -17.33 -10.96 -5.10
C PRO A 366 -16.31 -11.95 -4.51
N TRP A 367 -16.64 -12.52 -3.35
CA TRP A 367 -15.91 -13.66 -2.81
C TRP A 367 -16.31 -14.94 -3.56
N LEU A 368 -15.31 -15.62 -4.14
CA LEU A 368 -15.52 -16.84 -4.93
C LEU A 368 -15.24 -18.13 -4.15
N GLY A 369 -14.54 -18.05 -3.01
CA GLY A 369 -14.22 -19.22 -2.20
C GLY A 369 -15.47 -19.93 -1.64
N ALA A 370 -15.38 -21.25 -1.46
CA ALA A 370 -16.45 -22.05 -0.86
C ALA A 370 -16.60 -21.81 0.65
N LYS A 371 -15.47 -21.64 1.36
CA LYS A 371 -15.46 -21.27 2.78
C LYS A 371 -15.95 -19.84 2.95
N ALA A 372 -17.12 -19.69 3.57
CA ALA A 372 -17.70 -18.41 3.95
C ALA A 372 -16.97 -17.83 5.17
N ILE A 373 -16.59 -18.67 6.12
CA ILE A 373 -15.71 -18.31 7.23
C ILE A 373 -14.27 -18.56 6.79
N ALA A 374 -13.61 -17.51 6.31
CA ALA A 374 -12.27 -17.58 5.76
C ALA A 374 -11.19 -17.37 6.83
N ASP A 375 -10.05 -18.05 6.63
CA ASP A 375 -8.84 -17.83 7.42
C ASP A 375 -8.17 -16.50 7.05
N GLY A 376 -7.30 -16.03 7.95
CA GLY A 376 -6.60 -14.76 7.79
C GLY A 376 -5.74 -14.69 6.53
N PRO A 377 -4.95 -15.73 6.17
CA PRO A 377 -4.20 -15.75 4.92
C PRO A 377 -5.07 -15.58 3.67
N ALA A 378 -6.24 -16.21 3.62
CA ALA A 378 -7.15 -16.07 2.49
C ALA A 378 -7.77 -14.66 2.40
N ILE A 379 -8.04 -14.02 3.55
CA ILE A 379 -8.53 -12.63 3.60
C ILE A 379 -7.41 -11.65 3.21
N LEU A 380 -6.18 -11.86 3.69
CA LEU A 380 -5.02 -11.07 3.30
C LEU A 380 -4.78 -11.14 1.79
N ARG A 381 -4.81 -12.36 1.21
CA ARG A 381 -4.72 -12.54 -0.24
C ARG A 381 -5.83 -11.81 -0.97
N TYR A 382 -7.06 -11.89 -0.48
CA TYR A 382 -8.19 -11.17 -1.08
C TYR A 382 -7.98 -9.64 -1.10
N ILE A 383 -7.41 -9.06 -0.04
CA ILE A 383 -7.06 -7.63 -0.01
C ILE A 383 -5.96 -7.31 -1.03
N ALA A 384 -4.88 -8.11 -1.05
CA ALA A 384 -3.77 -7.94 -1.99
C ALA A 384 -4.24 -8.06 -3.45
N ASP A 385 -5.02 -9.08 -3.77
CA ASP A 385 -5.61 -9.29 -5.09
C ASP A 385 -6.53 -8.13 -5.49
N THR A 386 -7.23 -7.50 -4.52
CA THR A 386 -8.05 -6.30 -4.79
C THR A 386 -7.16 -5.10 -5.14
N ALA A 387 -6.09 -4.89 -4.38
CA ALA A 387 -5.17 -3.78 -4.61
C ALA A 387 -4.46 -3.91 -5.96
N ALA A 388 -4.01 -5.12 -6.32
CA ALA A 388 -3.36 -5.41 -7.59
C ALA A 388 -4.31 -5.26 -8.79
N GLU A 389 -5.51 -5.86 -8.73
CA GLU A 389 -6.50 -5.81 -9.83
C GLU A 389 -6.92 -4.38 -10.19
N HIS A 390 -6.97 -3.48 -9.22
CA HIS A 390 -7.36 -2.09 -9.41
C HIS A 390 -6.18 -1.11 -9.49
N GLY A 391 -4.93 -1.60 -9.53
CA GLY A 391 -3.73 -0.77 -9.63
C GLY A 391 -3.55 0.18 -8.45
N ILE A 392 -4.01 -0.20 -7.26
CA ILE A 392 -3.87 0.57 -6.01
C ILE A 392 -2.50 0.36 -5.38
N GLU A 393 -1.89 -0.82 -5.56
CA GLU A 393 -0.61 -1.17 -4.93
C GLU A 393 0.51 -0.14 -5.17
N PRO A 394 0.71 0.44 -6.39
CA PRO A 394 1.70 1.49 -6.61
C PRO A 394 1.39 2.85 -5.96
N LEU A 395 0.15 3.04 -5.47
CA LEU A 395 -0.29 4.27 -4.80
C LEU A 395 -0.07 4.20 -3.27
N ILE A 396 0.23 3.01 -2.75
CA ILE A 396 0.49 2.79 -1.33
C ILE A 396 1.92 3.24 -1.01
N ARG A 397 2.04 4.15 -0.05
CA ARG A 397 3.32 4.57 0.51
C ARG A 397 3.53 3.86 1.83
N TYR A 398 4.27 2.76 1.76
CA TYR A 398 4.65 1.98 2.93
C TYR A 398 5.64 2.72 3.81
N ARG A 399 5.77 2.25 5.06
CA ARG A 399 6.69 2.82 6.05
C ARG A 399 6.49 4.32 6.30
N GLN A 400 5.26 4.80 6.14
CA GLN A 400 4.89 6.20 6.33
C GLN A 400 3.77 6.29 7.37
N ARG A 401 4.14 6.70 8.57
CA ARG A 401 3.25 6.82 9.73
C ARG A 401 2.79 8.26 9.88
N VAL A 402 1.48 8.50 9.84
CA VAL A 402 0.92 9.82 10.16
C VAL A 402 1.01 10.05 11.67
N ILE A 403 1.55 11.21 12.05
CA ILE A 403 1.75 11.62 13.45
C ILE A 403 0.68 12.61 13.88
N SER A 404 0.49 13.65 13.08
CA SER A 404 -0.49 14.70 13.34
C SER A 404 -1.01 15.29 12.04
N ALA A 405 -2.16 15.96 12.13
CA ALA A 405 -2.72 16.76 11.06
C ALA A 405 -3.31 18.07 11.64
N ASP A 406 -2.92 19.20 11.07
CA ASP A 406 -3.41 20.52 11.43
C ASP A 406 -4.22 21.13 10.28
N TRP A 407 -5.46 21.52 10.53
CA TRP A 407 -6.29 22.18 9.53
C TRP A 407 -5.95 23.67 9.45
N SER A 408 -5.61 24.14 8.26
CA SER A 408 -5.49 25.56 7.93
C SER A 408 -6.82 26.07 7.35
N PRO A 409 -7.56 26.95 8.07
CA PRO A 409 -8.75 27.59 7.53
C PRO A 409 -8.44 28.48 6.31
N ALA A 410 -7.28 29.13 6.31
CA ALA A 410 -6.85 30.02 5.23
C ALA A 410 -6.60 29.25 3.92
N ASP A 411 -5.96 28.08 4.00
CA ASP A 411 -5.64 27.27 2.82
C ASP A 411 -6.74 26.26 2.45
N ALA A 412 -7.73 26.09 3.34
CA ALA A 412 -8.75 25.04 3.29
C ALA A 412 -8.13 23.63 3.13
N ARG A 413 -7.06 23.35 3.90
CA ARG A 413 -6.25 22.12 3.79
C ARG A 413 -5.74 21.65 5.14
N TRP A 414 -5.52 20.35 5.25
CA TRP A 414 -4.76 19.71 6.31
C TRP A 414 -3.27 19.72 5.99
N ALA A 415 -2.44 20.20 6.91
CA ALA A 415 -0.99 19.98 6.94
C ALA A 415 -0.70 18.74 7.80
N VAL A 416 -0.21 17.68 7.18
CA VAL A 416 -0.08 16.34 7.77
C VAL A 416 1.39 16.03 8.00
N GLN A 417 1.74 15.82 9.27
CA GLN A 417 3.09 15.40 9.66
C GLN A 417 3.19 13.88 9.54
N VAL A 418 4.15 13.43 8.74
CA VAL A 418 4.40 12.03 8.45
C VAL A 418 5.83 11.68 8.85
N GLU A 419 5.98 10.56 9.53
CA GLU A 419 7.26 9.94 9.82
C GLU A 419 7.50 8.81 8.83
N ARG A 420 8.60 8.89 8.08
CA ARG A 420 9.03 7.89 7.11
C ARG A 420 10.18 7.08 7.69
N GLU A 421 9.97 5.78 7.82
CA GLU A 421 11.05 4.85 8.18
C GLU A 421 11.93 4.58 6.94
N LEU A 422 13.24 4.74 7.12
CA LEU A 422 14.27 4.56 6.09
C LEU A 422 14.89 3.16 6.18
N ASP A 423 15.42 2.65 5.07
CA ASP A 423 16.14 1.38 5.06
C ASP A 423 17.46 1.45 5.87
N GLY A 424 17.89 0.32 6.41
CA GLY A 424 19.19 0.20 7.08
C GLY A 424 19.25 0.75 8.51
N GLY A 425 18.11 0.95 9.18
CA GLY A 425 18.07 1.35 10.60
C GLY A 425 18.40 2.82 10.86
N GLN A 426 18.33 3.67 9.82
CA GLN A 426 18.52 5.11 9.97
C GLN A 426 17.36 5.75 10.75
N SER A 427 17.64 6.89 11.39
CA SER A 427 16.59 7.68 12.07
C SER A 427 15.47 8.03 11.10
N PRO A 428 14.20 7.93 11.52
CA PRO A 428 13.08 8.21 10.63
C PRO A 428 13.06 9.67 10.20
N GLU A 429 12.75 9.90 8.93
CA GLU A 429 12.62 11.22 8.32
C GLU A 429 11.22 11.79 8.62
N ARG A 430 11.14 13.09 8.97
CA ARG A 430 9.86 13.79 9.06
C ARG A 430 9.59 14.57 7.79
N LEU A 431 8.38 14.42 7.26
CA LEU A 431 7.91 15.12 6.07
C LEU A 431 6.49 15.65 6.27
N THR A 432 6.19 16.78 5.63
CA THR A 432 4.86 17.39 5.63
C THR A 432 4.17 17.12 4.29
N LEU A 433 2.95 16.59 4.34
CA LEU A 433 2.04 16.48 3.20
C LEU A 433 0.85 17.40 3.40
N HIS A 434 0.26 17.90 2.32
CA HIS A 434 -0.96 18.69 2.40
C HIS A 434 -2.12 17.92 1.75
N ALA A 435 -3.28 17.95 2.39
CA ALA A 435 -4.46 17.23 1.92
C ALA A 435 -5.70 18.11 2.00
N ARG A 436 -6.51 18.17 0.94
CA ARG A 436 -7.80 18.86 1.00
C ARG A 436 -8.82 18.10 1.84
N PHE A 437 -8.75 16.77 1.85
CA PHE A 437 -9.61 15.90 2.62
C PHE A 437 -8.82 14.75 3.27
N LEU A 438 -9.12 14.41 4.52
CA LEU A 438 -8.55 13.28 5.22
C LEU A 438 -9.56 12.14 5.34
N LEU A 439 -9.15 10.93 4.95
CA LEU A 439 -9.93 9.72 5.11
C LEU A 439 -9.16 8.71 5.97
N SER A 440 -9.53 8.63 7.24
CA SER A 440 -8.90 7.69 8.18
C SER A 440 -9.47 6.29 8.02
N CYS A 441 -8.60 5.33 7.72
CA CYS A 441 -8.90 3.92 7.54
C CYS A 441 -8.02 3.00 8.42
N GLY A 442 -7.35 3.56 9.44
CA GLY A 442 -6.37 2.86 10.27
C GLY A 442 -6.94 1.89 11.32
N GLY A 443 -8.27 1.76 11.39
CA GLY A 443 -8.93 0.88 12.36
C GLY A 443 -9.14 1.54 13.72
N TYR A 444 -9.34 0.72 14.76
CA TYR A 444 -9.78 1.16 16.09
C TYR A 444 -8.90 0.64 17.23
N TYR A 445 -7.73 0.08 16.94
CA TYR A 445 -6.83 -0.46 17.95
C TYR A 445 -5.36 -0.23 17.59
N SER A 446 -4.52 -0.20 18.63
CA SER A 446 -3.09 0.02 18.51
C SER A 446 -2.39 -1.16 17.84
N TYR A 447 -1.54 -0.88 16.86
CA TYR A 447 -0.66 -1.90 16.27
C TYR A 447 0.64 -2.06 17.07
N ALA A 448 1.00 -1.07 17.89
CA ALA A 448 2.23 -1.06 18.68
C ALA A 448 2.13 -1.88 19.98
N GLN A 449 0.92 -2.04 20.54
CA GLN A 449 0.73 -2.81 21.77
C GLN A 449 -0.70 -3.36 21.89
N GLY A 450 -0.81 -4.56 22.47
CA GLY A 450 -2.07 -5.16 22.89
C GLY A 450 -2.39 -4.89 24.36
N HIS A 451 -3.58 -5.29 24.82
CA HIS A 451 -3.91 -5.13 26.24
C HIS A 451 -3.27 -6.24 27.07
N ARG A 452 -2.34 -5.88 27.96
CA ARG A 452 -1.69 -6.78 28.90
C ARG A 452 -1.99 -6.33 30.33
N PRO A 453 -2.90 -7.02 31.06
CA PRO A 453 -3.08 -6.74 32.48
C PRO A 453 -1.81 -7.16 33.24
N PRO A 454 -1.48 -6.49 34.36
CA PRO A 454 -0.39 -6.94 35.21
C PRO A 454 -0.78 -8.27 35.87
N PHE A 455 0.12 -9.26 35.82
CA PHE A 455 -0.03 -10.51 36.56
C PHE A 455 0.99 -10.56 37.70
N LYS A 456 0.53 -10.99 38.87
CA LYS A 456 1.41 -11.20 40.03
C LYS A 456 2.40 -12.32 39.73
N ASP A 457 3.67 -12.09 40.07
CA ASP A 457 4.76 -13.06 39.94
C ASP A 457 5.02 -13.55 38.50
N GLU A 458 4.60 -12.80 37.47
CA GLU A 458 4.75 -13.18 36.05
C GLU A 458 6.20 -13.55 35.68
N ALA A 459 7.18 -12.82 36.24
CA ALA A 459 8.60 -13.05 36.01
C ALA A 459 9.13 -14.39 36.56
N GLN A 460 8.37 -15.06 37.44
CA GLN A 460 8.77 -16.36 37.99
C GLN A 460 8.52 -17.53 37.03
N PHE A 461 7.66 -17.36 36.02
CA PHE A 461 7.31 -18.44 35.10
C PHE A 461 8.50 -18.86 34.26
N GLY A 462 8.91 -20.13 34.36
CA GLY A 462 10.07 -20.68 33.66
C GLY A 462 9.81 -21.07 32.19
N GLY A 463 8.55 -21.01 31.74
CA GLY A 463 8.14 -21.36 30.39
C GLY A 463 8.09 -20.17 29.41
N THR A 464 7.44 -20.37 28.27
CA THR A 464 7.31 -19.32 27.24
C THR A 464 6.01 -18.53 27.40
N LEU A 465 6.12 -17.21 27.55
CA LEU A 465 4.97 -16.30 27.57
C LEU A 465 4.77 -15.65 26.20
N VAL A 466 3.58 -15.80 25.63
CA VAL A 466 3.26 -15.33 24.27
C VAL A 466 2.04 -14.42 24.29
N HIS A 467 2.08 -13.36 23.48
CA HIS A 467 0.93 -12.47 23.27
C HIS A 467 0.45 -12.58 21.82
N PRO A 468 -0.84 -12.88 21.55
CA PRO A 468 -1.33 -13.15 20.19
C PRO A 468 -1.06 -12.07 19.15
N GLN A 469 -1.01 -10.80 19.55
CA GLN A 469 -0.72 -9.69 18.64
C GLN A 469 0.71 -9.71 18.07
N PHE A 470 1.66 -10.28 18.81
CA PHE A 470 3.07 -10.38 18.44
C PHE A 470 3.51 -11.84 18.44
N TRP A 471 2.80 -12.66 17.67
CA TRP A 471 3.02 -14.10 17.63
C TRP A 471 4.42 -14.43 17.09
N PRO A 472 5.26 -15.20 17.82
CA PRO A 472 6.57 -15.60 17.33
C PRO A 472 6.45 -16.58 16.15
N GLU A 473 7.17 -16.32 15.06
CA GLU A 473 7.07 -17.12 13.83
C GLU A 473 7.49 -18.58 14.01
N GLN A 474 8.42 -18.85 14.93
CA GLN A 474 9.00 -20.18 15.16
C GLN A 474 8.50 -20.86 16.45
N LEU A 475 7.36 -20.42 17.01
CA LEU A 475 6.84 -21.03 18.24
C LEU A 475 6.34 -22.46 17.97
N ASP A 476 7.09 -23.45 18.47
CA ASP A 476 6.66 -24.85 18.52
C ASP A 476 5.92 -25.15 19.83
N HIS A 477 4.70 -25.66 19.71
CA HIS A 477 3.83 -26.06 20.82
C HIS A 477 3.50 -27.55 20.81
N ALA A 478 4.07 -28.33 19.88
CA ALA A 478 3.81 -29.76 19.81
C ALA A 478 4.24 -30.48 21.09
N GLY A 479 3.36 -31.33 21.63
CA GLY A 479 3.61 -32.07 22.87
C GLY A 479 3.75 -31.21 24.14
N LYS A 480 3.48 -29.90 24.07
CA LYS A 480 3.54 -28.98 25.22
C LYS A 480 2.18 -28.83 25.90
N ARG A 481 2.19 -28.48 27.19
CA ARG A 481 1.02 -28.02 27.93
C ARG A 481 0.87 -26.52 27.74
N VAL A 482 -0.28 -26.10 27.25
CA VAL A 482 -0.54 -24.69 26.91
C VAL A 482 -1.70 -24.17 27.75
N VAL A 483 -1.52 -23.02 28.39
CA VAL A 483 -2.63 -22.27 29.01
C VAL A 483 -2.93 -21.02 28.18
N VAL A 484 -4.15 -20.91 27.68
CA VAL A 484 -4.64 -19.73 26.95
C VAL A 484 -5.51 -18.89 27.87
N ILE A 485 -5.04 -17.72 28.27
CA ILE A 485 -5.76 -16.78 29.15
C ILE A 485 -6.69 -15.92 28.31
N GLY A 486 -7.99 -16.16 28.40
CA GLY A 486 -9.04 -15.38 27.75
C GLY A 486 -10.22 -16.24 27.28
N SER A 487 -11.33 -15.58 26.96
CA SER A 487 -12.56 -16.20 26.45
C SER A 487 -13.13 -15.48 25.22
N GLY A 488 -12.37 -14.55 24.63
CA GLY A 488 -12.78 -13.84 23.42
C GLY A 488 -12.51 -14.64 22.15
N ALA A 489 -12.79 -14.02 20.99
CA ALA A 489 -12.61 -14.64 19.67
C ALA A 489 -11.19 -15.19 19.46
N THR A 490 -10.16 -14.49 19.96
CA THR A 490 -8.76 -14.95 19.90
C THR A 490 -8.55 -16.27 20.64
N ALA A 491 -9.10 -16.44 21.84
CA ALA A 491 -8.98 -17.68 22.60
C ALA A 491 -9.79 -18.82 21.96
N VAL A 492 -11.03 -18.54 21.55
CA VAL A 492 -11.92 -19.49 20.84
C VAL A 492 -11.31 -19.96 19.51
N THR A 493 -10.41 -19.16 18.93
CA THR A 493 -9.66 -19.52 17.73
C THR A 493 -8.41 -20.35 18.04
N LEU A 494 -7.62 -19.91 19.03
CA LEU A 494 -6.34 -20.53 19.35
C LEU A 494 -6.48 -21.92 19.95
N VAL A 495 -7.42 -22.11 20.87
CA VAL A 495 -7.57 -23.35 21.64
C VAL A 495 -7.76 -24.57 20.72
N PRO A 496 -8.73 -24.61 19.80
CA PRO A 496 -8.91 -25.78 18.93
C PRO A 496 -7.74 -26.02 17.99
N GLU A 497 -7.07 -24.95 17.54
CA GLU A 497 -5.96 -25.04 16.60
C GLU A 497 -4.69 -25.56 17.26
N MET A 498 -4.33 -25.05 18.44
CA MET A 498 -3.19 -25.54 19.21
C MET A 498 -3.41 -26.96 19.74
N ALA A 499 -4.65 -27.32 20.08
CA ALA A 499 -5.00 -28.66 20.57
C ALA A 499 -4.83 -29.77 19.52
N LYS A 500 -4.49 -29.44 18.27
CA LYS A 500 -4.16 -30.44 17.23
C LYS A 500 -2.82 -31.13 17.50
N THR A 501 -1.86 -30.44 18.11
CA THR A 501 -0.49 -30.93 18.29
C THR A 501 0.04 -30.78 19.71
N ALA A 502 -0.50 -29.85 20.52
CA ALA A 502 -0.18 -29.72 21.93
C ALA A 502 -0.51 -31.01 22.71
N ALA A 503 0.20 -31.27 23.81
CA ALA A 503 -0.14 -32.36 24.72
C ALA A 503 -1.49 -32.12 25.40
N HIS A 504 -1.75 -30.87 25.81
CA HIS A 504 -3.04 -30.43 26.33
C HIS A 504 -3.16 -28.91 26.26
N VAL A 505 -4.36 -28.40 25.96
CA VAL A 505 -4.64 -26.95 25.97
C VAL A 505 -5.72 -26.60 26.98
N THR A 506 -5.40 -25.75 27.95
CA THR A 506 -6.36 -25.24 28.93
C THR A 506 -6.77 -23.81 28.57
N MET A 507 -8.06 -23.60 28.28
CA MET A 507 -8.63 -22.25 28.16
C MET A 507 -8.96 -21.72 29.55
N LEU A 508 -8.16 -20.79 30.07
CA LEU A 508 -8.39 -20.14 31.36
C LEU A 508 -9.18 -18.85 31.13
N GLN A 509 -10.37 -18.76 31.73
CA GLN A 509 -11.24 -17.60 31.60
C GLN A 509 -11.73 -17.09 32.96
N ARG A 510 -11.75 -15.76 33.11
CA ARG A 510 -12.40 -15.11 34.26
C ARG A 510 -13.91 -15.09 34.13
N SER A 511 -14.40 -14.81 32.93
CA SER A 511 -15.83 -14.67 32.64
C SER A 511 -16.13 -15.34 31.29
N PRO A 512 -17.13 -16.22 31.21
CA PRO A 512 -17.53 -16.86 29.96
C PRO A 512 -17.99 -15.85 28.90
N SER A 513 -17.82 -16.24 27.63
CA SER A 513 -18.39 -15.55 26.47
C SER A 513 -19.48 -16.39 25.80
N TYR A 514 -20.44 -15.74 25.13
CA TYR A 514 -21.36 -16.47 24.26
C TYR A 514 -20.59 -17.02 23.05
N VAL A 515 -20.73 -18.31 22.80
CA VAL A 515 -20.17 -19.01 21.64
C VAL A 515 -21.30 -19.62 20.82
N VAL A 516 -21.15 -19.66 19.49
CA VAL A 516 -22.13 -20.27 18.59
C VAL A 516 -21.42 -21.09 17.51
N GLU A 517 -21.89 -22.32 17.31
CA GLU A 517 -21.44 -23.15 16.20
C GLU A 517 -22.06 -22.69 14.88
N ARG A 518 -21.25 -22.58 13.83
CA ARG A 518 -21.73 -22.38 12.46
C ARG A 518 -20.89 -23.19 11.47
N PRO A 519 -21.53 -23.73 10.41
CA PRO A 519 -20.78 -24.31 9.30
C PRO A 519 -19.87 -23.29 8.63
N SER A 520 -18.67 -23.70 8.25
CA SER A 520 -17.72 -22.86 7.51
C SER A 520 -18.14 -22.62 6.06
N VAL A 521 -19.00 -23.49 5.50
CA VAL A 521 -19.58 -23.40 4.15
C VAL A 521 -21.08 -23.08 4.22
N ASP A 522 -21.54 -22.13 3.40
CA ASP A 522 -22.96 -21.80 3.28
C ASP A 522 -23.61 -22.63 2.17
N ALA A 523 -24.39 -23.65 2.55
CA ALA A 523 -25.05 -24.55 1.60
C ALA A 523 -26.00 -23.83 0.63
N ILE A 524 -26.67 -22.76 1.08
CA ILE A 524 -27.54 -21.95 0.21
C ILE A 524 -26.69 -21.19 -0.79
N ALA A 525 -25.52 -20.69 -0.37
CA ALA A 525 -24.61 -20.01 -1.27
C ALA A 525 -24.05 -20.95 -2.34
N GLU A 526 -23.63 -22.16 -1.98
CA GLU A 526 -23.15 -23.16 -2.96
C GLU A 526 -24.26 -23.60 -3.92
N TRP A 527 -25.49 -23.75 -3.42
CA TRP A 527 -26.64 -23.99 -4.28
C TRP A 527 -26.87 -22.83 -5.26
N LEU A 528 -26.91 -21.58 -4.78
CA LEU A 528 -27.11 -20.40 -5.65
C LEU A 528 -25.99 -20.24 -6.69
N LYS A 529 -24.73 -20.49 -6.31
CA LYS A 529 -23.58 -20.44 -7.24
C LYS A 529 -23.68 -21.46 -8.37
N ARG A 530 -24.35 -22.60 -8.15
CA ARG A 530 -24.56 -23.63 -9.18
C ARG A 530 -25.54 -23.20 -10.26
N TRP A 531 -26.48 -22.32 -9.94
CA TRP A 531 -27.61 -21.98 -10.83
C TRP A 531 -27.60 -20.53 -11.34
N LEU A 532 -26.88 -19.61 -10.69
CA LEU A 532 -26.87 -18.20 -11.03
C LEU A 532 -25.46 -17.70 -11.37
N PRO A 533 -25.32 -16.65 -12.21
CA PRO A 533 -24.05 -15.99 -12.42
C PRO A 533 -23.46 -15.47 -11.10
N ALA A 534 -22.14 -15.52 -10.96
CA ALA A 534 -21.44 -15.24 -9.70
C ALA A 534 -21.83 -13.91 -9.04
N ARG A 535 -22.06 -12.84 -9.82
CA ARG A 535 -22.48 -11.53 -9.30
C ARG A 535 -23.86 -11.56 -8.66
N TRP A 536 -24.82 -12.28 -9.27
CA TRP A 536 -26.18 -12.42 -8.76
C TRP A 536 -26.22 -13.32 -7.53
N ALA A 537 -25.54 -14.48 -7.59
CA ALA A 537 -25.41 -15.38 -6.45
C ALA A 537 -24.82 -14.64 -5.24
N TYR A 538 -23.72 -13.90 -5.44
CA TYR A 538 -23.08 -13.11 -4.38
C TYR A 538 -24.01 -12.05 -3.80
N ALA A 539 -24.73 -11.29 -4.65
CA ALA A 539 -25.64 -10.25 -4.18
C ALA A 539 -26.80 -10.81 -3.34
N LEU A 540 -27.39 -11.93 -3.76
CA LEU A 540 -28.48 -12.60 -3.04
C LEU A 540 -28.01 -13.20 -1.71
N VAL A 541 -26.86 -13.88 -1.69
CA VAL A 541 -26.27 -14.44 -0.46
C VAL A 541 -25.91 -13.33 0.52
N ARG A 542 -25.28 -12.25 0.04
CA ARG A 542 -24.97 -11.07 0.86
C ARG A 542 -26.24 -10.48 1.47
N LEU A 543 -27.30 -10.29 0.68
CA LEU A 543 -28.58 -9.78 1.17
C LEU A 543 -29.18 -10.72 2.24
N LYS A 544 -29.24 -12.03 1.97
CA LYS A 544 -29.69 -13.04 2.93
C LYS A 544 -28.94 -12.92 4.26
N ASN A 545 -27.62 -12.89 4.21
CA ASN A 545 -26.78 -12.88 5.42
C ASN A 545 -26.96 -11.59 6.21
N VAL A 546 -27.03 -10.43 5.54
CA VAL A 546 -27.33 -9.15 6.19
C VAL A 546 -28.69 -9.18 6.89
N VAL A 547 -29.74 -9.64 6.21
CA VAL A 547 -31.11 -9.70 6.76
C VAL A 547 -31.17 -10.66 7.95
N LEU A 548 -30.59 -11.85 7.80
CA LEU A 548 -30.60 -12.89 8.83
C LEU A 548 -29.81 -12.45 10.09
N GLN A 549 -28.65 -11.82 9.90
CA GLN A 549 -27.85 -11.28 11.00
C GLN A 549 -28.62 -10.17 11.75
N GLN A 550 -29.26 -9.24 11.03
CA GLN A 550 -30.08 -8.21 11.66
C GLN A 550 -31.28 -8.79 12.41
N TYR A 551 -31.93 -9.82 11.86
CA TYR A 551 -33.02 -10.51 12.52
C TYR A 551 -32.56 -11.14 13.84
N TYR A 552 -31.46 -11.90 13.85
CA TYR A 552 -30.94 -12.50 15.08
C TYR A 552 -30.51 -11.46 16.10
N TYR A 553 -29.83 -10.39 15.68
CA TYR A 553 -29.47 -9.30 16.58
C TYR A 553 -30.71 -8.65 17.21
N ARG A 554 -31.74 -8.34 16.39
CA ARG A 554 -33.00 -7.77 16.88
C ARG A 554 -33.71 -8.69 17.87
N MET A 555 -33.78 -9.99 17.57
CA MET A 555 -34.37 -10.98 18.46
C MET A 555 -33.61 -11.10 19.78
N ALA A 556 -32.28 -11.11 19.73
CA ALA A 556 -31.46 -11.12 20.94
C ALA A 556 -31.66 -9.87 21.80
N ARG A 557 -31.88 -8.69 21.19
CA ARG A 557 -32.13 -7.44 21.91
C ARG A 557 -33.56 -7.34 22.46
N GLN A 558 -34.55 -7.88 21.77
CA GLN A 558 -35.97 -7.85 22.18
C GLN A 558 -36.30 -8.94 23.21
N TYR A 559 -35.72 -10.14 23.07
CA TYR A 559 -35.97 -11.30 23.92
C TYR A 559 -34.65 -11.90 24.47
N PRO A 560 -33.92 -11.13 25.32
CA PRO A 560 -32.56 -11.49 25.73
C PRO A 560 -32.47 -12.81 26.50
N GLU A 561 -33.43 -13.11 27.38
CA GLU A 561 -33.41 -14.36 28.17
C GLU A 561 -33.67 -15.59 27.31
N GLN A 562 -34.57 -15.49 26.33
CA GLN A 562 -34.82 -16.59 25.38
C GLN A 562 -33.61 -16.82 24.47
N ALA A 563 -32.98 -15.74 24.01
CA ALA A 563 -31.75 -15.82 23.22
C ALA A 563 -30.60 -16.44 24.03
N LYS A 564 -30.46 -16.07 25.30
CA LYS A 564 -29.49 -16.66 26.23
C LYS A 564 -29.73 -18.17 26.40
N ALA A 565 -30.96 -18.56 26.73
CA ALA A 565 -31.33 -19.97 26.91
C ALA A 565 -31.05 -20.79 25.64
N ARG A 566 -31.37 -20.24 24.46
CA ARG A 566 -31.09 -20.89 23.17
C ARG A 566 -29.59 -21.06 22.91
N LEU A 567 -28.79 -20.01 23.08
CA LEU A 567 -27.34 -20.08 22.84
C LEU A 567 -26.67 -21.08 23.77
N VAL A 568 -26.97 -21.02 25.07
CA VAL A 568 -26.43 -21.95 26.07
C VAL A 568 -26.90 -23.39 25.79
N GLY A 569 -28.17 -23.57 25.41
CA GLY A 569 -28.71 -24.88 25.04
C GLY A 569 -28.02 -25.50 23.83
N LEU A 570 -27.68 -24.71 22.81
CA LEU A 570 -26.91 -25.20 21.65
C LEU A 570 -25.51 -25.66 22.04
N VAL A 571 -24.85 -24.96 22.97
CA VAL A 571 -23.55 -25.39 23.51
C VAL A 571 -23.68 -26.69 24.30
N GLN A 572 -24.72 -26.84 25.11
CA GLN A 572 -25.00 -28.09 25.82
C GLN A 572 -25.23 -29.26 24.85
N GLN A 573 -25.98 -29.04 23.77
CA GLN A 573 -26.18 -30.05 22.74
C GLN A 573 -24.86 -30.44 22.06
N ALA A 574 -23.99 -29.46 21.77
CA ALA A 574 -22.70 -29.72 21.16
C ALA A 574 -21.73 -30.47 22.08
N LEU A 575 -21.71 -30.18 23.38
CA LEU A 575 -20.75 -30.78 24.33
C LEU A 575 -21.27 -32.07 25.00
N GLY A 576 -22.57 -32.32 24.96
CA GLY A 576 -23.20 -33.45 25.63
C GLY A 576 -23.59 -33.15 27.09
N PRO A 577 -24.37 -34.01 27.74
CA PRO A 577 -25.03 -33.72 29.02
C PRO A 577 -24.10 -33.68 30.24
N GLN A 578 -22.91 -34.28 30.15
CA GLN A 578 -21.98 -34.37 31.28
C GLN A 578 -21.08 -33.13 31.46
N PHE A 579 -21.02 -32.25 30.44
CA PHE A 579 -20.16 -31.06 30.49
C PHE A 579 -20.85 -29.93 31.28
N ASP A 580 -20.11 -29.28 32.19
CA ASP A 580 -20.60 -28.14 32.98
C ASP A 580 -20.66 -26.83 32.16
N VAL A 581 -21.62 -26.76 31.25
CA VAL A 581 -21.88 -25.59 30.40
C VAL A 581 -22.36 -24.41 31.25
N ARG A 582 -23.04 -24.66 32.37
CA ARG A 582 -23.49 -23.61 33.29
C ARG A 582 -22.31 -22.81 33.82
N ARG A 583 -21.23 -23.48 34.23
CA ARG A 583 -20.01 -22.82 34.72
C ARG A 583 -19.16 -22.22 33.61
N HIS A 584 -19.02 -22.92 32.49
CA HIS A 584 -17.99 -22.58 31.48
C HIS A 584 -18.50 -21.78 30.27
N PHE A 585 -19.81 -21.75 30.00
CA PHE A 585 -20.36 -21.11 28.80
C PHE A 585 -21.65 -20.32 29.06
N THR A 586 -21.93 -19.95 30.32
CA THR A 586 -23.08 -19.09 30.68
C THR A 586 -22.60 -17.72 31.17
N PRO A 587 -22.54 -16.70 30.29
CA PRO A 587 -22.16 -15.35 30.68
C PRO A 587 -23.19 -14.68 31.60
N ALA A 588 -22.71 -13.73 32.42
CA ALA A 588 -23.54 -12.90 33.28
C ALA A 588 -24.25 -11.76 32.52
N TYR A 589 -23.75 -11.38 31.34
CA TYR A 589 -24.32 -10.32 30.50
C TYR A 589 -25.32 -10.86 29.46
N LYS A 590 -26.12 -9.99 28.84
CA LYS A 590 -27.12 -10.40 27.84
C LYS A 590 -26.48 -10.59 26.45
N PRO A 591 -26.98 -11.50 25.60
CA PRO A 591 -26.42 -11.68 24.26
C PRO A 591 -26.33 -10.35 23.50
N TRP A 592 -25.19 -10.11 22.83
CA TRP A 592 -24.84 -8.88 22.11
C TRP A 592 -24.58 -7.61 22.94
N ASP A 593 -24.60 -7.66 24.28
CA ASP A 593 -23.95 -6.62 25.09
C ASP A 593 -22.41 -6.68 24.94
N GLN A 594 -21.91 -7.86 24.53
CA GLN A 594 -20.58 -8.10 24.00
C GLN A 594 -20.69 -8.99 22.75
N ARG A 595 -19.65 -8.99 21.91
CA ARG A 595 -19.66 -9.75 20.64
C ARG A 595 -19.72 -11.26 20.90
N VAL A 596 -20.58 -11.95 20.16
CA VAL A 596 -20.70 -13.41 20.18
C VAL A 596 -19.54 -14.02 19.39
N CYS A 597 -18.88 -15.03 19.96
CA CYS A 597 -17.75 -15.72 19.32
C CYS A 597 -18.24 -16.86 18.42
N LEU A 598 -17.61 -17.05 17.27
CA LEU A 598 -17.98 -18.08 16.31
C LEU A 598 -17.05 -19.31 16.42
N VAL A 599 -17.66 -20.49 16.46
CA VAL A 599 -16.98 -21.79 16.43
C VAL A 599 -17.27 -22.46 15.08
N PRO A 600 -16.35 -22.41 14.11
CA PRO A 600 -16.55 -23.02 12.80
C PRO A 600 -16.52 -24.55 12.90
N ASP A 601 -17.51 -25.21 12.31
CA ASP A 601 -17.59 -26.68 12.21
C ASP A 601 -17.46 -27.43 13.56
N GLY A 602 -17.79 -26.74 14.66
CA GLY A 602 -17.73 -27.26 16.02
C GLY A 602 -16.31 -27.61 16.49
N ASP A 603 -15.26 -27.00 15.92
CA ASP A 603 -13.86 -27.32 16.19
C ASP A 603 -13.48 -27.28 17.68
N LEU A 604 -13.86 -26.22 18.40
CA LEU A 604 -13.64 -26.09 19.85
C LEU A 604 -14.38 -27.19 20.63
N PHE A 605 -15.65 -27.42 20.31
CA PHE A 605 -16.45 -28.41 21.02
C PHE A 605 -15.93 -29.83 20.80
N ARG A 606 -15.42 -30.12 19.60
CA ARG A 606 -14.75 -31.39 19.30
C ARG A 606 -13.50 -31.59 20.15
N SER A 607 -12.61 -30.59 20.21
CA SER A 607 -11.40 -30.67 21.03
C SER A 607 -11.71 -30.87 22.53
N LEU A 608 -12.80 -30.28 23.03
CA LEU A 608 -13.26 -30.46 24.40
C LEU A 608 -13.81 -31.88 24.65
N ARG A 609 -14.64 -32.41 23.73
CA ARG A 609 -15.19 -33.78 23.86
C ARG A 609 -14.12 -34.86 23.77
N GLU A 610 -13.09 -34.64 22.96
CA GLU A 610 -11.96 -35.57 22.80
C GLU A 610 -10.93 -35.46 23.94
N GLY A 611 -11.12 -34.53 24.88
CA GLY A 611 -10.21 -34.35 26.02
C GLY A 611 -8.87 -33.69 25.68
N ARG A 612 -8.66 -33.25 24.42
CA ARG A 612 -7.44 -32.54 23.99
C ARG A 612 -7.37 -31.11 24.50
N ALA A 613 -8.50 -30.56 24.95
CA ALA A 613 -8.59 -29.27 25.59
C ALA A 613 -9.52 -29.30 26.80
N SER A 614 -9.34 -28.35 27.72
CA SER A 614 -10.25 -28.11 28.86
C SER A 614 -10.57 -26.62 29.00
N VAL A 615 -11.68 -26.29 29.68
CA VAL A 615 -12.02 -24.92 30.05
C VAL A 615 -12.00 -24.81 31.56
N VAL A 616 -11.33 -23.78 32.08
CA VAL A 616 -11.31 -23.46 33.51
C VAL A 616 -11.86 -22.05 33.69
N THR A 617 -12.96 -21.94 34.42
CA THR A 617 -13.54 -20.64 34.82
C THR A 617 -13.10 -20.34 36.24
N ASP A 618 -12.16 -19.41 36.38
CA ASP A 618 -11.57 -18.98 37.66
C ASP A 618 -10.75 -17.68 37.51
N GLN A 619 -10.21 -17.16 38.62
CA GLN A 619 -9.31 -16.02 38.66
C GLN A 619 -7.87 -16.46 38.97
N ILE A 620 -6.92 -15.74 38.39
CA ILE A 620 -5.48 -15.94 38.63
C ILE A 620 -5.13 -15.33 39.99
N ASP A 621 -4.44 -16.10 40.85
CA ASP A 621 -3.80 -15.59 42.06
C ASP A 621 -2.38 -15.09 41.72
N ALA A 622 -1.53 -16.00 41.22
CA ALA A 622 -0.14 -15.70 40.86
C ALA A 622 0.38 -16.66 39.80
N PHE A 623 1.38 -16.23 39.05
CA PHE A 623 2.18 -17.13 38.21
C PHE A 623 3.13 -17.92 39.11
N THR A 624 3.40 -19.17 38.74
CA THR A 624 4.35 -20.05 39.42
C THR A 624 5.46 -20.46 38.45
N PRO A 625 6.59 -20.99 38.92
CA PRO A 625 7.64 -21.47 38.02
C PRO A 625 7.16 -22.49 36.97
N GLY A 626 6.15 -23.30 37.31
CA GLY A 626 5.60 -24.35 36.44
C GLY A 626 4.27 -24.02 35.77
N GLY A 627 3.68 -22.83 35.98
CA GLY A 627 2.36 -22.51 35.44
C GLY A 627 1.65 -21.36 36.14
N ILE A 628 0.36 -21.56 36.44
CA ILE A 628 -0.53 -20.54 37.03
C ILE A 628 -1.28 -21.12 38.22
N ARG A 629 -1.20 -20.45 39.38
CA ARG A 629 -2.06 -20.75 40.53
C ARG A 629 -3.33 -19.91 40.48
N LEU A 630 -4.48 -20.56 40.66
CA LEU A 630 -5.80 -19.93 40.67
C LEU A 630 -6.22 -19.58 42.11
N GLN A 631 -7.18 -18.66 42.25
CA GLN A 631 -7.74 -18.29 43.56
C GLN A 631 -8.45 -19.45 44.26
N SER A 632 -8.94 -20.45 43.52
CA SER A 632 -9.44 -21.71 44.09
C SER A 632 -8.37 -22.59 44.73
N GLY A 633 -7.08 -22.26 44.55
CA GLY A 633 -5.95 -23.08 44.97
C GLY A 633 -5.52 -24.13 43.92
N GLN A 634 -6.28 -24.31 42.84
CA GLN A 634 -5.87 -25.19 41.73
C GLN A 634 -4.64 -24.60 41.02
N GLU A 635 -3.67 -25.45 40.70
CA GLU A 635 -2.52 -25.09 39.87
C GLU A 635 -2.70 -25.65 38.45
N LEU A 636 -2.52 -24.78 37.45
CA LEU A 636 -2.55 -25.11 36.03
C LEU A 636 -1.11 -25.18 35.51
N PRO A 637 -0.56 -26.39 35.30
CA PRO A 637 0.79 -26.52 34.77
C PRO A 637 0.83 -26.08 33.30
N ALA A 638 1.87 -25.35 32.92
CA ALA A 638 2.05 -24.83 31.57
C ALA A 638 3.52 -24.80 31.18
N ASP A 639 3.81 -25.20 29.94
CA ASP A 639 5.11 -24.95 29.31
C ASP A 639 5.03 -23.65 28.48
N ILE A 640 3.83 -23.31 28.01
CA ILE A 640 3.52 -22.09 27.26
C ILE A 640 2.27 -21.43 27.84
N ILE A 641 2.32 -20.13 28.08
CA ILE A 641 1.17 -19.31 28.46
C ILE A 641 0.88 -18.30 27.34
N VAL A 642 -0.36 -18.27 26.87
CA VAL A 642 -0.82 -17.33 25.83
C VAL A 642 -1.77 -16.30 26.44
N THR A 643 -1.41 -15.02 26.38
CA THR A 643 -2.19 -13.90 26.94
C THR A 643 -3.19 -13.36 25.91
N ALA A 644 -4.25 -14.11 25.63
CA ALA A 644 -5.35 -13.70 24.74
C ALA A 644 -6.30 -12.66 25.40
N THR A 645 -5.71 -11.60 25.97
CA THR A 645 -6.34 -10.61 26.86
C THR A 645 -6.97 -9.41 26.15
N GLY A 646 -6.96 -9.41 24.81
CA GLY A 646 -7.69 -8.45 23.98
C GLY A 646 -6.87 -7.25 23.52
N LEU A 647 -7.57 -6.23 23.03
CA LEU A 647 -6.99 -5.10 22.30
C LEU A 647 -6.90 -3.84 23.17
N GLN A 648 -5.95 -2.97 22.81
CA GLN A 648 -5.95 -1.57 23.24
C GLN A 648 -6.57 -0.72 22.14
N MET A 649 -7.73 -0.11 22.43
CA MET A 649 -8.39 0.75 21.45
C MET A 649 -7.64 2.07 21.26
N ASN A 650 -7.71 2.59 20.05
CA ASN A 650 -7.32 3.96 19.74
C ASN A 650 -8.32 4.61 18.79
N VAL A 651 -8.30 5.94 18.75
CA VAL A 651 -9.11 6.75 17.85
C VAL A 651 -8.19 7.30 16.77
N LEU A 652 -8.57 7.15 15.49
CA LEU A 652 -7.80 7.61 14.33
C LEU A 652 -6.32 7.22 14.34
N SER A 653 -5.98 6.02 14.83
CA SER A 653 -4.59 5.56 14.95
C SER A 653 -3.67 6.46 15.81
N ASN A 654 -4.23 7.19 16.78
CA ASN A 654 -3.53 8.18 17.61
C ASN A 654 -2.94 9.36 16.83
N VAL A 655 -3.49 9.69 15.65
CA VAL A 655 -3.11 10.91 14.93
C VAL A 655 -3.59 12.13 15.72
N GLY A 656 -2.66 13.00 16.12
CA GLY A 656 -2.99 14.26 16.78
C GLY A 656 -3.67 15.22 15.80
N LEU A 657 -4.86 15.74 16.15
CA LEU A 657 -5.59 16.68 15.31
C LEU A 657 -5.61 18.07 15.92
N SER A 658 -5.47 19.08 15.07
CA SER A 658 -5.63 20.48 15.45
C SER A 658 -6.28 21.32 14.35
N ILE A 659 -6.83 22.47 14.72
CA ILE A 659 -7.32 23.50 13.79
C ILE A 659 -6.53 24.77 14.09
N ALA A 660 -5.74 25.25 13.13
CA ALA A 660 -4.85 26.40 13.28
C ALA A 660 -3.99 26.32 14.57
N GLY A 661 -3.41 25.14 14.82
CA GLY A 661 -2.58 24.85 15.99
C GLY A 661 -3.35 24.52 17.29
N VAL A 662 -4.67 24.68 17.32
CA VAL A 662 -5.48 24.37 18.52
C VAL A 662 -5.89 22.89 18.51
N PRO A 663 -5.47 22.08 19.50
CA PRO A 663 -5.79 20.65 19.55
C PRO A 663 -7.30 20.38 19.62
N ILE A 664 -7.75 19.35 18.90
CA ILE A 664 -9.14 18.88 18.92
C ILE A 664 -9.28 17.72 19.90
N ASP A 665 -10.11 17.88 20.93
CA ASP A 665 -10.52 16.76 21.77
C ASP A 665 -11.70 16.00 21.14
N LEU A 666 -11.38 14.92 20.43
CA LEU A 666 -12.39 14.06 19.80
C LEU A 666 -13.32 13.40 20.81
N SER A 667 -12.95 13.25 22.09
CA SER A 667 -13.82 12.64 23.10
C SER A 667 -15.08 13.48 23.38
N GLN A 668 -15.02 14.78 23.09
CA GLN A 668 -16.15 15.70 23.23
C GLN A 668 -16.95 15.87 21.92
N ALA A 669 -16.39 15.47 20.78
CA ALA A 669 -17.02 15.65 19.49
C ALA A 669 -18.19 14.69 19.27
N LEU A 670 -19.27 15.18 18.64
CA LEU A 670 -20.36 14.33 18.15
C LEU A 670 -20.01 13.77 16.76
N VAL A 671 -20.33 12.50 16.54
CA VAL A 671 -20.09 11.83 15.25
C VAL A 671 -21.28 12.02 14.30
N TYR A 672 -21.07 12.73 13.20
CA TYR A 672 -22.01 12.88 12.11
C TYR A 672 -22.05 11.62 11.24
N LYS A 673 -23.25 11.02 11.10
CA LYS A 673 -23.52 9.81 10.29
C LYS A 673 -22.60 8.61 10.61
N GLY A 674 -21.97 8.61 11.78
CA GLY A 674 -21.01 7.60 12.19
C GLY A 674 -19.64 7.67 11.49
N MET A 675 -19.30 8.77 10.82
CA MET A 675 -18.03 8.86 10.06
C MET A 675 -17.32 10.22 10.10
N MET A 676 -18.00 11.35 10.30
CA MET A 676 -17.37 12.69 10.42
C MET A 676 -17.58 13.25 11.82
N PHE A 677 -16.89 14.33 12.17
CA PHE A 677 -16.94 14.90 13.53
C PHE A 677 -17.49 16.32 13.50
N GLY A 678 -18.37 16.65 14.45
CA GLY A 678 -18.94 17.98 14.59
C GLY A 678 -17.84 19.03 14.79
N GLY A 679 -17.88 20.09 13.98
CA GLY A 679 -16.89 21.17 14.01
C GLY A 679 -15.53 20.84 13.38
N VAL A 680 -15.33 19.63 12.84
CA VAL A 680 -14.07 19.24 12.19
C VAL A 680 -14.23 19.23 10.66
N PRO A 681 -13.51 20.10 9.93
CA PRO A 681 -13.63 20.22 8.47
C PRO A 681 -12.97 19.05 7.73
N ASN A 682 -13.57 18.64 6.60
CA ASN A 682 -12.95 17.76 5.59
C ASN A 682 -12.26 16.50 6.14
N LEU A 683 -12.80 15.91 7.20
CA LEU A 683 -12.29 14.69 7.82
C LEU A 683 -13.41 13.66 7.94
N ALA A 684 -13.17 12.48 7.37
CA ALA A 684 -13.99 11.29 7.63
C ALA A 684 -13.13 10.14 8.15
N SER A 685 -13.77 9.26 8.92
CA SER A 685 -13.17 8.08 9.52
C SER A 685 -14.04 6.87 9.29
N THR A 686 -13.41 5.75 8.94
CA THR A 686 -14.08 4.48 8.76
C THR A 686 -14.12 3.72 10.08
N PHE A 687 -15.32 3.62 10.66
CA PHE A 687 -15.60 2.75 11.80
C PHE A 687 -16.68 1.74 11.42
N GLY A 688 -16.38 0.45 11.49
CA GLY A 688 -17.29 -0.63 11.13
C GLY A 688 -18.47 -0.83 12.09
N TYR A 689 -19.39 -1.72 11.73
CA TYR A 689 -20.43 -2.17 12.65
C TYR A 689 -19.85 -3.04 13.77
N THR A 690 -20.46 -2.96 14.95
CA THR A 690 -20.13 -3.87 16.07
C THR A 690 -20.97 -5.15 16.06
N ASN A 691 -22.15 -5.08 15.44
CA ASN A 691 -23.13 -6.17 15.34
C ASN A 691 -23.19 -6.82 13.94
N ALA A 692 -22.43 -6.31 12.99
CA ALA A 692 -22.39 -6.77 11.60
C ALA A 692 -20.98 -6.70 11.03
N SER A 693 -20.80 -7.16 9.79
CA SER A 693 -19.50 -7.17 9.14
C SER A 693 -18.95 -5.76 8.90
N TRP A 694 -17.66 -5.59 9.19
CA TRP A 694 -16.95 -4.31 9.14
C TRP A 694 -17.10 -3.60 7.79
N THR A 695 -16.88 -4.34 6.71
CA THR A 695 -16.85 -3.83 5.33
C THR A 695 -18.17 -3.26 4.86
N LEU A 696 -19.31 -3.69 5.42
CA LEU A 696 -20.61 -3.13 5.08
C LEU A 696 -20.67 -1.63 5.37
N LYS A 697 -20.14 -1.19 6.50
CA LYS A 697 -20.07 0.23 6.85
C LYS A 697 -18.92 0.93 6.13
N ALA A 698 -17.77 0.27 5.97
CA ALA A 698 -16.63 0.82 5.23
C ALA A 698 -17.00 1.19 3.78
N ASP A 699 -17.67 0.29 3.05
CA ASP A 699 -18.16 0.55 1.69
C ASP A 699 -19.13 1.74 1.65
N LEU A 700 -20.02 1.87 2.65
CA LEU A 700 -20.98 2.99 2.72
C LEU A 700 -20.30 4.32 3.04
N THR A 701 -19.31 4.32 3.94
CA THR A 701 -18.51 5.51 4.26
C THR A 701 -17.74 5.97 3.03
N ALA A 702 -17.04 5.07 2.33
CA ALA A 702 -16.28 5.40 1.12
C ALA A 702 -17.20 5.98 0.02
N ALA A 703 -18.35 5.34 -0.23
CA ALA A 703 -19.32 5.84 -1.21
C ALA A 703 -19.91 7.21 -0.81
N TYR A 704 -20.20 7.45 0.47
CA TYR A 704 -20.68 8.76 0.93
C TYR A 704 -19.62 9.85 0.72
N VAL A 705 -18.36 9.58 1.07
CA VAL A 705 -17.24 10.50 0.85
C VAL A 705 -17.09 10.84 -0.63
N CYS A 706 -17.19 9.87 -1.53
CA CYS A 706 -17.15 10.14 -2.98
C CYS A 706 -18.30 11.04 -3.43
N ARG A 707 -19.53 10.79 -2.93
CA ARG A 707 -20.70 11.66 -3.20
C ARG A 707 -20.50 13.08 -2.67
N LEU A 708 -19.90 13.22 -1.48
CA LEU A 708 -19.59 14.49 -0.85
C LEU A 708 -18.57 15.29 -1.66
N LEU A 709 -17.44 14.66 -2.04
CA LEU A 709 -16.42 15.30 -2.88
C LEU A 709 -16.97 15.74 -4.23
N ASN A 710 -17.74 14.87 -4.91
CA ASN A 710 -18.38 15.21 -6.18
C ASN A 710 -19.46 16.29 -6.04
N HIS A 711 -20.09 16.44 -4.88
CA HIS A 711 -21.00 17.56 -4.60
C HIS A 711 -20.21 18.86 -4.44
N MET A 712 -19.14 18.83 -3.66
CA MET A 712 -18.28 20.00 -3.45
C MET A 712 -17.71 20.52 -4.77
N ASP A 713 -17.23 19.63 -5.66
CA ASP A 713 -16.72 20.01 -6.98
C ASP A 713 -17.78 20.68 -7.86
N ARG A 714 -19.00 20.12 -7.90
CA ARG A 714 -20.10 20.66 -8.69
C ARG A 714 -20.55 22.06 -8.22
N HIS A 715 -20.29 22.40 -6.97
CA HIS A 715 -20.69 23.67 -6.37
C HIS A 715 -19.51 24.59 -6.04
N GLY A 716 -18.28 24.26 -6.46
CA GLY A 716 -17.10 25.09 -6.21
C GLY A 716 -16.73 25.24 -4.73
N GLN A 717 -17.07 24.25 -3.91
CA GLN A 717 -16.83 24.27 -2.46
C GLN A 717 -15.48 23.62 -2.13
N ALA A 718 -14.75 24.19 -1.17
CA ALA A 718 -13.48 23.66 -0.69
C ALA A 718 -13.57 23.05 0.72
N VAL A 719 -14.56 23.48 1.51
CA VAL A 719 -14.73 23.06 2.91
C VAL A 719 -16.12 22.46 3.10
N CYS A 720 -16.18 21.37 3.85
CA CYS A 720 -17.39 20.76 4.38
C CYS A 720 -17.20 20.45 5.88
N THR A 721 -18.11 20.95 6.71
CA THR A 721 -18.04 20.81 8.17
C THR A 721 -19.43 20.50 8.73
N PRO A 722 -19.63 19.36 9.41
CA PRO A 722 -20.87 19.12 10.14
C PRO A 722 -21.01 20.09 11.32
N THR A 723 -22.09 20.86 11.38
CA THR A 723 -22.34 21.81 12.48
C THR A 723 -23.34 21.23 13.48
N VAL A 724 -22.94 21.19 14.76
CA VAL A 724 -23.76 20.62 15.83
C VAL A 724 -24.75 21.66 16.33
N ASP A 725 -26.04 21.32 16.29
CA ASP A 725 -27.07 22.04 17.03
C ASP A 725 -26.90 21.76 18.55
N PRO A 726 -26.77 22.79 19.40
CA PRO A 726 -26.69 22.64 20.86
C PRO A 726 -27.84 21.82 21.48
N ALA A 727 -28.99 21.71 20.82
CA ALA A 727 -30.12 20.91 21.29
C ALA A 727 -29.92 19.39 21.17
N VAL A 728 -28.85 18.93 20.50
CA VAL A 728 -28.53 17.49 20.37
C VAL A 728 -27.89 16.99 21.66
N ALA A 729 -28.60 16.11 22.36
CA ALA A 729 -28.09 15.52 23.60
C ALA A 729 -27.01 14.46 23.30
N PRO A 730 -25.80 14.57 23.90
CA PRO A 730 -24.75 13.59 23.71
C PRO A 730 -25.06 12.24 24.39
N GLN A 731 -24.63 11.16 23.76
CA GLN A 731 -24.73 9.77 24.21
C GLN A 731 -23.40 9.05 23.96
N PRO A 732 -23.09 7.98 24.72
CA PRO A 732 -21.90 7.18 24.48
C PRO A 732 -21.89 6.62 23.05
N PHE A 733 -20.76 6.72 22.34
CA PHE A 733 -20.65 6.25 20.94
C PHE A 733 -20.89 4.74 20.80
N LEU A 734 -20.43 3.96 21.78
CA LEU A 734 -20.69 2.52 21.87
C LEU A 734 -21.38 2.21 23.20
N THR A 735 -22.32 1.26 23.17
CA THR A 735 -23.07 0.80 24.34
C THR A 735 -22.61 -0.58 24.84
N PHE A 736 -21.47 -1.08 24.36
CA PHE A 736 -20.94 -2.40 24.71
C PHE A 736 -20.35 -2.40 26.13
N THR A 737 -20.57 -3.49 26.87
CA THR A 737 -20.06 -3.68 28.24
C THR A 737 -18.72 -4.43 28.29
N SER A 738 -18.16 -4.77 27.13
CA SER A 738 -16.87 -5.44 27.02
C SER A 738 -15.74 -4.60 27.62
N GLY A 739 -14.84 -5.23 28.38
CA GLY A 739 -13.80 -4.51 29.13
C GLY A 739 -12.90 -3.60 28.28
N TYR A 740 -12.58 -3.99 27.04
CA TYR A 740 -11.76 -3.14 26.16
C TYR A 740 -12.48 -1.87 25.69
N VAL A 741 -13.80 -1.90 25.52
CA VAL A 741 -14.61 -0.72 25.21
C VAL A 741 -14.75 0.17 26.45
N GLN A 742 -15.04 -0.41 27.61
CA GLN A 742 -15.22 0.34 28.85
C GLN A 742 -13.96 1.13 29.23
N ARG A 743 -12.77 0.54 29.04
CA ARG A 743 -11.49 1.24 29.25
C ARG A 743 -11.26 2.41 28.30
N ALA A 744 -11.87 2.38 27.11
CA ALA A 744 -11.68 3.39 26.07
C ALA A 744 -12.87 4.36 25.94
N ILE A 745 -13.96 4.17 26.67
CA ILE A 745 -15.21 4.91 26.44
C ILE A 745 -15.03 6.43 26.65
N ALA A 746 -14.14 6.83 27.56
CA ALA A 746 -13.80 8.22 27.83
C ALA A 746 -12.94 8.88 26.74
N MET A 747 -12.25 8.11 25.90
CA MET A 747 -11.45 8.63 24.78
C MET A 747 -12.17 8.52 23.43
N LEU A 748 -13.26 7.76 23.36
CA LEU A 748 -14.08 7.66 22.15
C LEU A 748 -14.91 8.94 21.97
N PRO A 749 -15.24 9.32 20.72
CA PRO A 749 -16.18 10.40 20.47
C PRO A 749 -17.58 10.06 21.02
N LYS A 750 -18.51 11.01 20.92
CA LYS A 750 -19.91 10.86 21.35
C LYS A 750 -20.83 10.71 20.14
N GLN A 751 -22.01 10.13 20.33
CA GLN A 751 -23.10 10.18 19.35
C GLN A 751 -24.25 11.04 19.88
N GLY A 752 -25.22 11.40 19.05
CA GLY A 752 -26.39 12.17 19.45
C GLY A 752 -27.64 11.31 19.69
N ASP A 753 -28.66 11.92 20.29
CA ASP A 753 -29.98 11.32 20.55
C ASP A 753 -30.86 11.20 19.29
N ARG A 754 -30.54 11.93 18.21
CA ARG A 754 -31.32 12.08 16.97
C ARG A 754 -30.47 12.05 15.69
N LYS A 755 -31.13 11.94 14.53
CA LYS A 755 -30.46 12.04 13.21
C LYS A 755 -29.94 13.48 12.98
N PRO A 756 -28.82 13.67 12.25
CA PRO A 756 -27.91 12.66 11.68
C PRO A 756 -26.79 12.20 12.63
N TRP A 757 -26.84 12.58 13.91
CA TRP A 757 -25.82 12.34 14.94
C TRP A 757 -25.91 10.97 15.62
N LYS A 758 -27.00 10.24 15.41
CA LYS A 758 -27.26 8.91 16.01
C LYS A 758 -26.81 7.76 15.11
N LEU A 759 -26.05 6.82 15.68
CA LEU A 759 -25.62 5.61 14.99
C LEU A 759 -26.56 4.44 15.30
N TYR A 760 -27.34 4.00 14.32
CA TYR A 760 -28.36 2.96 14.51
C TYR A 760 -27.82 1.52 14.51
N GLN A 761 -26.52 1.31 14.19
CA GLN A 761 -25.93 -0.02 13.99
C GLN A 761 -26.82 -0.90 13.07
N ASN A 762 -27.37 -0.30 12.01
CA ASN A 762 -28.31 -0.95 11.11
C ASN A 762 -27.94 -0.64 9.66
N TYR A 763 -27.55 -1.68 8.93
CA TYR A 763 -27.09 -1.53 7.55
C TYR A 763 -28.16 -0.98 6.60
N LEU A 764 -29.44 -1.31 6.77
CA LEU A 764 -30.48 -0.85 5.85
C LEU A 764 -30.78 0.65 6.07
N LEU A 765 -30.88 1.08 7.33
CA LEU A 765 -31.04 2.50 7.67
C LEU A 765 -29.84 3.33 7.21
N ASP A 766 -28.62 2.81 7.37
CA ASP A 766 -27.41 3.47 6.90
C ASP A 766 -27.32 3.47 5.38
N LEU A 767 -27.73 2.40 4.69
CA LEU A 767 -27.78 2.37 3.23
C LEU A 767 -28.69 3.49 2.69
N LEU A 768 -29.89 3.66 3.27
CA LEU A 768 -30.79 4.76 2.90
C LEU A 768 -30.15 6.11 3.21
N THR A 769 -29.57 6.29 4.39
CA THR A 769 -29.01 7.58 4.85
C THR A 769 -27.75 7.98 4.07
N LEU A 770 -26.84 7.04 3.83
CA LEU A 770 -25.52 7.30 3.26
C LEU A 770 -25.47 7.20 1.75
N ARG A 771 -26.31 6.37 1.13
CA ARG A 771 -26.30 6.19 -0.32
C ARG A 771 -27.37 6.99 -1.04
N LEU A 772 -28.54 7.14 -0.42
CA LEU A 772 -29.70 7.82 -1.03
C LEU A 772 -30.02 9.18 -0.37
N GLY A 773 -29.62 9.38 0.89
CA GLY A 773 -29.84 10.63 1.61
C GLY A 773 -29.09 11.81 0.98
N ARG A 774 -29.63 13.02 1.17
CA ARG A 774 -28.99 14.26 0.68
C ARG A 774 -27.64 14.46 1.36
N VAL A 775 -26.69 15.01 0.59
CA VAL A 775 -25.36 15.42 1.09
C VAL A 775 -25.51 16.75 1.83
N ASP A 776 -26.18 17.72 1.22
CA ASP A 776 -26.67 18.92 1.87
C ASP A 776 -28.00 18.60 2.58
N ASP A 777 -27.90 18.25 3.86
CA ASP A 777 -29.02 17.89 4.72
C ASP A 777 -29.35 18.97 5.76
N GLY A 778 -28.84 20.20 5.57
CA GLY A 778 -29.02 21.31 6.49
C GLY A 778 -28.12 21.27 7.74
N VAL A 779 -27.36 20.19 7.95
CA VAL A 779 -26.39 20.04 9.04
C VAL A 779 -24.95 20.13 8.51
N MET A 780 -24.72 19.71 7.27
CA MET A 780 -23.42 19.91 6.61
C MET A 780 -23.29 21.35 6.13
N ALA A 781 -22.37 22.12 6.73
CA ALA A 781 -22.03 23.46 6.24
C ALA A 781 -20.95 23.36 5.16
N PHE A 782 -21.10 24.14 4.09
CA PHE A 782 -20.15 24.21 2.98
C PHE A 782 -19.62 25.63 2.80
N ALA A 783 -18.35 25.76 2.41
CA ALA A 783 -17.74 27.04 2.08
C ALA A 783 -16.77 26.93 0.88
N PRO A 784 -16.62 27.99 0.06
CA PRO A 784 -15.55 28.07 -0.93
C PRO A 784 -14.18 28.21 -0.24
N ALA A 785 -13.09 28.04 -1.00
CA ALA A 785 -11.78 28.44 -0.50
C ALA A 785 -11.76 29.97 -0.32
N GLN A 786 -11.31 30.46 0.82
CA GLN A 786 -11.06 31.90 0.97
C GLN A 786 -9.92 32.30 0.02
N PRO A 787 -10.01 33.43 -0.69
CA PRO A 787 -8.87 33.94 -1.46
C PRO A 787 -7.73 34.22 -0.48
N ALA A 788 -6.55 33.68 -0.76
CA ALA A 788 -5.36 33.93 0.05
C ALA A 788 -5.08 35.43 0.09
N THR A 789 -5.19 36.05 1.27
CA THR A 789 -4.70 37.41 1.47
C THR A 789 -3.18 37.37 1.31
N PRO A 790 -2.56 38.10 0.36
CA PRO A 790 -1.11 38.08 0.23
C PRO A 790 -0.48 38.53 1.54
N ALA A 791 0.39 37.69 2.10
CA ALA A 791 1.17 38.03 3.28
C ALA A 791 1.95 39.32 2.97
N ALA A 792 1.69 40.39 3.72
CA ALA A 792 2.47 41.60 3.64
C ALA A 792 3.92 41.26 3.97
N LEU A 793 4.82 41.46 3.00
CA LEU A 793 6.26 41.37 3.23
C LEU A 793 6.62 42.26 4.42
N PRO A 794 7.38 41.78 5.41
CA PRO A 794 7.85 42.64 6.48
C PRO A 794 8.70 43.76 5.87
N SER A 795 8.24 44.99 6.04
CA SER A 795 8.97 46.21 5.69
C SER A 795 10.34 46.17 6.35
N THR A 796 11.39 46.04 5.54
CA THR A 796 12.77 46.27 5.95
C THR A 796 12.91 47.74 6.36
N ALA A 797 12.82 48.01 7.67
CA ALA A 797 13.26 49.28 8.22
C ALA A 797 14.79 49.35 8.10
N ALA A 798 15.28 50.33 7.34
CA ALA A 798 16.69 50.68 7.29
C ALA A 798 17.12 51.28 8.65
N PRO A 799 18.34 50.98 9.14
CA PRO A 799 18.82 51.52 10.40
C PRO A 799 19.17 53.01 10.25
N ARG A 800 18.77 53.82 11.24
CA ARG A 800 19.42 55.08 11.61
C ARG A 800 19.92 54.95 13.04
#